data_AF-A0A8C7W6F8-F1
#
_entry.id   AF-A0A8C7W6F8-F1
#
_cell.length_a   1.000
_cell.length_b   1.000
_cell.length_c   1.000
_cell.angle_alpha   90.00
_cell.angle_beta   90.00
_cell.angle_gamma   90.00
#
_symmetry.space_group_name_H-M   'P 1'
#
loop_
_entity.id
_entity.type
_entity.pdbx_description
1 polymer ?
#
loop_
_entity_poly.entity_id
_entity_poly.type
_entity_poly.pdbx_seq_one_letter_code
_entity_poly.pdbx_strand_id
1 'polypeptide(L)'
;MCHIPVFCWISAKVLEELLRENVNGEIPTTLTEMYTHFLLIQIQLAQKDPGHERDTQKIWESNKDFLLKLGKLAFEHLEKRNLMFYEEDLNEYGIDISEVAVYSALCTEIFKEEKVYKKKVYCFMHLTIQEFIAALFVFHCFTTKSLKTSSSLKSFLMEGSEPYLKAILENEPVDLPLDELMEITMYNSVSRENGEMDMFLRFLLGMSMESVQCLLQGLLPKTENSSEIVKEMKIILKEMDLIDVSPERCLNLFSLTEEVRDHSLHEDIQRYLSEKEADRELSPAHCSVLAYVLLMSEKVLDEFVLKKYKTSQKGFFRLLPAVRNCRKAIIEGVYLDRWYCAALASALQLPNSPLRELHLIDLILMDSEVDVLCTGLSSQDCKLEALSLCGNGLVKKGRDNLVSSIKTVLSCNLRELGLSNFTLRDSVVEVLSTGLGSQHCKLEILRLNRNTLTDNFCEVLVSAISSNSSHLKELDIVHCDLIDLRVELLSTGLKSPHCKLEKLRLYQCNLNNESCEALASALQTIPSHLTELDLSNNDLKDSGVKLLSTALGNPHCKLETLRLPFCRVTKEGCDYLASALTSNPSHLRELDLSYNYPGDSGVKMLSATMEDPACRLNINIDQNDECWVKLELLKKYACDLTLDPNTANKHLSLSEGNRVVRYEIKKQPYPDHPERFYDAFQVLCREALTERHYWEMESTDDVVLGVTYKGIKRKGSISNDVVIGHNDKSWCMEYKTHFCHNGADITFPPFRNHSRHRIGVYLDWPAGTLSFYTVLSETLTHMYTFHTTFTEPLYPAFGLGSCNPCSVSLCQVE
;
A
#
# COMPACT_ATOMS: atom_id res chain seq x y z
N MET A 1 21.08 -13.81 10.90
CA MET A 1 20.86 -14.50 12.19
C MET A 1 21.66 -13.91 13.36
N CYS A 2 22.89 -13.43 13.15
CA CYS A 2 23.75 -12.87 14.21
C CYS A 2 23.28 -11.55 14.87
N HIS A 3 22.04 -11.11 14.63
CA HIS A 3 21.41 -10.07 15.46
C HIS A 3 20.78 -10.65 16.74
N ILE A 4 20.60 -11.98 16.81
CA ILE A 4 20.12 -12.67 18.01
C ILE A 4 21.33 -13.28 18.74
N PRO A 5 21.54 -12.96 20.03
CA PRO A 5 22.73 -13.38 20.78
C PRO A 5 22.98 -14.89 20.79
N VAL A 6 21.93 -15.73 20.86
CA VAL A 6 22.11 -17.19 20.89
C VAL A 6 22.74 -17.72 19.60
N PHE A 7 22.34 -17.21 18.43
CA PHE A 7 22.93 -17.62 17.17
C PHE A 7 24.38 -17.16 17.05
N CYS A 8 24.74 -16.00 17.64
CA CYS A 8 26.13 -15.57 17.74
C CYS A 8 26.95 -16.53 18.61
N TRP A 9 26.41 -16.91 19.76
CA TRP A 9 27.08 -17.82 20.68
C TRP A 9 27.32 -19.21 20.06
N ILE A 10 26.29 -19.79 19.44
CA ILE A 10 26.40 -21.06 18.72
C ILE A 10 27.42 -20.96 17.59
N SER A 11 27.30 -19.94 16.73
CA SER A 11 28.22 -19.76 15.59
C SER A 11 29.66 -19.57 16.06
N ALA A 12 29.89 -18.75 17.10
CA ALA A 12 31.21 -18.55 17.66
C ALA A 12 31.79 -19.85 18.23
N LYS A 13 30.98 -20.68 18.91
CA LYS A 13 31.42 -21.97 19.45
C LYS A 13 31.79 -22.97 18.36
N VAL A 14 30.97 -23.07 17.32
CA VAL A 14 31.23 -23.97 16.20
C VAL A 14 32.47 -23.53 15.43
N LEU A 15 32.57 -22.24 15.09
CA LEU A 15 33.72 -21.70 14.37
C LEU A 15 35.01 -21.79 15.19
N GLU A 16 34.97 -21.55 16.50
CA GLU A 16 36.12 -21.72 17.40
C GLU A 16 36.72 -23.13 17.31
N GLU A 17 35.88 -24.17 17.33
CA GLU A 17 36.34 -25.55 17.30
C GLU A 17 36.79 -25.99 15.90
N LEU A 18 36.06 -25.61 14.84
CA LEU A 18 36.47 -25.86 13.45
C LEU A 18 37.83 -25.24 13.12
N LEU A 19 38.11 -24.05 13.64
CA LEU A 19 39.40 -23.38 13.47
C LEU A 19 40.54 -24.04 14.28
N ARG A 20 40.23 -24.64 15.44
CA ARG A 20 41.23 -25.34 16.28
C ARG A 20 41.69 -26.65 15.67
N GLU A 21 40.78 -27.40 15.07
CA GLU A 21 41.07 -28.74 14.56
C GLU A 21 41.82 -28.73 13.22
N ASN A 22 42.08 -27.56 12.61
CA ASN A 22 42.77 -27.43 11.31
C ASN A 22 42.12 -28.28 10.20
N VAL A 23 40.82 -28.53 10.32
CA VAL A 23 40.09 -29.31 9.32
C VAL A 23 39.90 -28.39 8.12
N ASN A 24 40.38 -28.80 6.94
CA ASN A 24 39.98 -28.21 5.64
C ASN A 24 38.48 -28.50 5.34
N GLY A 25 37.63 -28.57 6.37
CA GLY A 25 36.22 -28.87 6.28
C GLY A 25 35.46 -27.64 5.80
N GLU A 26 34.37 -27.88 5.08
CA GLU A 26 33.48 -26.81 4.65
C GLU A 26 32.84 -26.14 5.88
N ILE A 27 32.89 -24.81 5.92
CA ILE A 27 32.22 -24.03 6.97
C ILE A 27 30.70 -24.25 6.81
N PRO A 28 29.96 -24.53 7.91
CA PRO A 28 28.50 -24.67 7.86
C PRO A 28 27.86 -23.45 7.20
N THR A 29 27.08 -23.70 6.16
CA THR A 29 26.41 -22.64 5.36
C THR A 29 24.93 -22.51 5.71
N THR A 30 24.32 -23.56 6.27
CA THR A 30 22.94 -23.55 6.73
C THR A 30 22.83 -23.57 8.26
N LEU A 31 21.63 -23.26 8.76
CA LEU A 31 21.41 -23.22 10.20
C LEU A 31 21.38 -24.62 10.81
N THR A 32 20.82 -25.60 10.09
CA THR A 32 20.77 -26.98 10.55
C THR A 32 22.15 -27.61 10.58
N GLU A 33 23.02 -27.29 9.61
CA GLU A 33 24.44 -27.67 9.66
C GLU A 33 25.11 -27.08 10.91
N MET A 34 24.92 -25.78 11.17
CA MET A 34 25.48 -25.11 12.34
C MET A 34 25.05 -25.78 13.65
N TYR A 35 23.76 -26.12 13.80
CA TYR A 35 23.24 -26.81 14.98
C TYR A 35 23.71 -28.27 15.08
N THR A 36 23.92 -28.93 13.95
CA THR A 36 24.44 -30.31 13.89
C THR A 36 25.89 -30.36 14.36
N HIS A 37 26.73 -29.44 13.88
CA HIS A 37 28.10 -29.27 14.38
C HIS A 37 28.11 -28.88 15.85
N PHE A 38 27.24 -27.96 16.26
CA PHE A 38 27.13 -27.57 17.67
C PHE A 38 26.81 -28.78 18.57
N LEU A 39 25.82 -29.60 18.21
CA LEU A 39 25.46 -30.80 18.95
C LEU A 39 26.63 -31.80 19.00
N LEU A 40 27.31 -32.03 17.88
CA LEU A 40 28.47 -32.91 17.82
C LEU A 40 29.60 -32.45 18.77
N ILE A 41 29.91 -31.15 18.76
CA ILE A 41 30.91 -30.55 19.64
C ILE A 41 30.51 -30.70 21.11
N GLN A 42 29.25 -30.50 21.46
CA GLN A 42 28.79 -30.71 22.84
C GLN A 42 28.95 -32.16 23.29
N ILE A 43 28.73 -33.12 22.38
CA ILE A 43 28.93 -34.54 22.68
C ILE A 43 30.39 -34.89 22.86
N GLN A 44 31.27 -34.32 22.04
CA GLN A 44 32.70 -34.52 22.19
C GLN A 44 33.23 -33.94 23.50
N LEU A 45 32.80 -32.72 23.87
CA LEU A 45 33.18 -32.08 25.13
C LEU A 45 32.67 -32.82 26.38
N ALA A 46 31.53 -33.51 26.24
CA ALA A 46 30.93 -34.33 27.29
C ALA A 46 31.72 -35.63 27.58
N GLN A 47 32.50 -36.13 26.62
CA GLN A 47 33.28 -37.36 26.78
C GLN A 47 34.56 -37.07 27.59
N LYS A 48 34.71 -37.76 28.73
CA LYS A 48 35.77 -37.52 29.73
C LYS A 48 37.19 -37.91 29.31
N ASP A 49 37.39 -38.51 28.14
CA ASP A 49 38.70 -39.01 27.70
C ASP A 49 39.15 -38.30 26.40
N PRO A 50 40.16 -37.41 26.47
CA PRO A 50 40.53 -36.50 25.37
C PRO A 50 41.28 -37.19 24.20
N GLY A 51 41.08 -38.49 24.00
CA GLY A 51 42.09 -39.34 23.38
C GLY A 51 41.74 -40.29 22.23
N HIS A 52 40.49 -40.73 21.95
CA HIS A 52 40.38 -41.93 21.10
C HIS A 52 39.27 -42.14 20.08
N GLU A 53 38.18 -41.37 20.03
CA GLU A 53 37.20 -41.57 18.94
C GLU A 53 36.93 -40.26 18.20
N ARG A 54 37.64 -40.08 17.09
CA ARG A 54 37.42 -38.97 16.13
C ARG A 54 36.45 -39.36 15.00
N ASP A 55 36.00 -40.61 15.01
CA ASP A 55 35.01 -41.09 14.06
C ASP A 55 33.63 -40.59 14.48
N THR A 56 33.12 -39.60 13.74
CA THR A 56 31.81 -38.98 13.98
C THR A 56 30.69 -40.01 13.98
N GLN A 57 30.78 -41.07 13.17
CA GLN A 57 29.75 -42.10 13.10
C GLN A 57 29.62 -42.86 14.42
N LYS A 58 30.74 -43.26 15.01
CA LYS A 58 30.73 -43.98 16.30
C LYS A 58 30.32 -43.09 17.47
N ILE A 59 30.66 -41.80 17.42
CA ILE A 59 30.19 -40.82 18.41
C ILE A 59 28.65 -40.78 18.39
N TRP A 60 28.06 -40.69 17.20
CA TRP A 60 26.60 -40.71 17.05
C TRP A 60 25.98 -42.01 17.54
N GLU A 61 26.53 -43.16 17.12
CA GLU A 61 26.03 -44.49 17.51
C GLU A 61 26.05 -44.69 19.04
N SER A 62 27.13 -44.26 19.71
CA SER A 62 27.29 -44.40 21.17
C SER A 62 26.31 -43.55 21.97
N ASN A 63 25.83 -42.43 21.41
CA ASN A 63 24.94 -41.48 22.07
C ASN A 63 23.50 -41.52 21.55
N LYS A 64 23.21 -42.44 20.62
CA LYS A 64 21.93 -42.52 19.90
C LYS A 64 20.73 -42.68 20.83
N ASP A 65 20.78 -43.61 21.76
CA ASP A 65 19.64 -43.89 22.68
C ASP A 65 19.28 -42.66 23.53
N PHE A 66 20.30 -42.01 24.10
CA PHE A 66 20.13 -40.78 24.87
C PHE A 66 19.53 -39.64 24.03
N LEU A 67 20.08 -39.38 22.84
CA LEU A 67 19.59 -38.31 21.96
C LEU A 67 18.15 -38.52 21.51
N LEU A 68 17.74 -39.77 21.24
CA LEU A 68 16.37 -40.10 20.85
C LEU A 68 15.39 -39.92 22.01
N LYS A 69 15.76 -40.32 23.24
CA LYS A 69 14.94 -40.07 24.44
C LYS A 69 14.80 -38.56 24.70
N LEU A 70 15.90 -37.82 24.62
CA LEU A 70 15.91 -36.38 24.80
C LEU A 70 15.07 -35.67 23.72
N GLY A 71 15.16 -36.11 22.46
CA GLY A 71 14.37 -35.57 21.36
C GLY A 71 12.88 -35.89 21.46
N LYS A 72 12.52 -37.08 21.97
CA LYS A 72 11.13 -37.40 22.30
C LYS A 72 10.58 -36.45 23.37
N LEU A 73 11.32 -36.25 24.46
CA LEU A 73 10.94 -35.28 25.50
C LEU A 73 10.81 -33.87 24.91
N ALA A 74 11.79 -33.44 24.11
CA ALA A 74 11.80 -32.13 23.46
C ALA A 74 10.54 -31.90 22.61
N PHE A 75 10.19 -32.87 21.76
CA PHE A 75 9.03 -32.80 20.89
C PHE A 75 7.70 -32.78 21.66
N GLU A 76 7.52 -33.70 22.61
CA GLU A 76 6.26 -33.79 23.37
C GLU A 76 6.04 -32.56 24.27
N HIS A 77 7.11 -31.98 24.81
CA HIS A 77 7.02 -30.73 25.57
C HIS A 77 6.79 -29.52 24.67
N LEU A 78 7.35 -29.51 23.46
CA LEU A 78 7.11 -28.45 22.48
C LEU A 78 5.64 -28.42 22.03
N GLU A 79 5.04 -29.59 21.80
CA GLU A 79 3.60 -29.77 21.52
C GLU A 79 2.73 -29.26 22.68
N LYS A 80 3.10 -29.58 23.91
CA LYS A 80 2.39 -29.13 25.13
C LYS A 80 2.66 -27.65 25.48
N ARG A 81 3.53 -26.95 24.75
CA ARG A 81 4.02 -25.59 25.04
C ARG A 81 4.72 -25.47 26.41
N ASN A 82 5.38 -26.55 26.83
CA ASN A 82 6.15 -26.61 28.08
C ASN A 82 7.63 -26.32 27.80
N LEU A 83 8.14 -25.20 28.33
CA LEU A 83 9.57 -24.84 28.23
C LEU A 83 10.42 -25.41 29.39
N MET A 84 9.76 -25.81 30.47
CA MET A 84 10.38 -26.30 31.70
C MET A 84 9.90 -27.72 31.97
N PHE A 85 10.78 -28.54 32.56
CA PHE A 85 10.49 -29.91 32.96
C PHE A 85 11.19 -30.25 34.26
N TYR A 86 10.72 -31.27 34.96
CA TYR A 86 11.22 -31.70 36.25
C TYR A 86 12.01 -33.01 36.16
N GLU A 87 12.64 -33.39 37.26
CA GLU A 87 13.30 -34.68 37.40
C GLU A 87 12.34 -35.86 37.18
N GLU A 88 11.08 -35.73 37.59
CA GLU A 88 10.08 -36.76 37.35
C GLU A 88 9.79 -36.94 35.85
N ASP A 89 9.79 -35.85 35.09
CA ASP A 89 9.61 -35.90 33.63
C ASP A 89 10.80 -36.64 33.00
N LEU A 90 12.05 -36.28 33.36
CA LEU A 90 13.25 -36.97 32.86
C LEU A 90 13.21 -38.50 33.10
N ASN A 91 12.77 -38.89 34.30
CA ASN A 91 12.62 -40.29 34.67
C ASN A 91 11.52 -41.00 33.85
N GLU A 92 10.41 -40.33 33.53
CA GLU A 92 9.34 -40.87 32.67
C GLU A 92 9.84 -41.22 31.27
N TYR A 93 10.77 -40.41 30.74
CA TYR A 93 11.40 -40.64 29.43
C TYR A 93 12.65 -41.56 29.52
N GLY A 94 13.00 -42.07 30.71
CA GLY A 94 14.13 -42.97 30.92
C GLY A 94 15.49 -42.30 30.73
N ILE A 95 15.58 -41.00 31.07
CA ILE A 95 16.79 -40.18 31.00
C ILE A 95 17.34 -39.99 32.42
N ASP A 96 18.57 -40.43 32.65
CA ASP A 96 19.25 -40.17 33.93
C ASP A 96 19.72 -38.70 33.97
N ILE A 97 19.45 -38.01 35.08
CA ILE A 97 19.93 -36.66 35.36
C ILE A 97 21.46 -36.59 35.24
N SER A 98 22.15 -37.67 35.63
CA SER A 98 23.61 -37.73 35.54
C SER A 98 24.10 -37.63 34.08
N GLU A 99 23.31 -38.08 33.10
CA GLU A 99 23.59 -37.92 31.67
C GLU A 99 23.29 -36.49 31.22
N VAL A 100 22.15 -35.92 31.62
CA VAL A 100 21.76 -34.53 31.27
C VAL A 100 22.75 -33.50 31.81
N ALA A 101 23.27 -33.70 33.02
CA ALA A 101 24.22 -32.80 33.66
C ALA A 101 25.57 -32.71 32.91
N VAL A 102 25.94 -33.75 32.15
CA VAL A 102 27.16 -33.74 31.33
C VAL A 102 27.00 -32.82 30.12
N TYR A 103 25.78 -32.70 29.57
CA TYR A 103 25.45 -31.84 28.43
C TYR A 103 24.92 -30.47 28.86
N SER A 104 25.62 -29.79 29.76
CA SER A 104 25.22 -28.49 30.33
C SER A 104 24.94 -27.38 29.30
N ALA A 105 25.42 -27.52 28.07
CA ALA A 105 25.16 -26.59 26.97
C ALA A 105 23.88 -26.90 26.15
N LEU A 106 23.26 -28.07 26.35
CA LEU A 106 21.97 -28.44 25.77
C LEU A 106 20.83 -28.18 26.76
N CYS A 107 21.02 -28.60 28.01
CA CYS A 107 20.05 -28.46 29.10
C CYS A 107 20.71 -27.83 30.33
N THR A 108 19.98 -26.94 31.02
CA THR A 108 20.44 -26.31 32.26
C THR A 108 19.50 -26.60 33.42
N GLU A 109 20.08 -26.75 34.61
CA GLU A 109 19.36 -26.80 35.89
C GLU A 109 19.05 -25.35 36.36
N ILE A 110 17.81 -25.12 36.77
CA ILE A 110 17.32 -23.87 37.35
C ILE A 110 16.66 -24.20 38.69
N PHE A 111 16.91 -23.38 39.71
CA PHE A 111 16.26 -23.52 41.00
C PHE A 111 14.96 -22.73 41.04
N LYS A 112 13.83 -23.40 41.33
CA LYS A 112 12.57 -22.74 41.64
C LYS A 112 12.27 -22.87 43.14
N GLU A 113 12.17 -21.73 43.83
CA GLU A 113 11.74 -21.67 45.23
C GLU A 113 10.20 -21.65 45.29
N GLU A 114 9.58 -22.72 45.80
CA GLU A 114 8.16 -22.73 46.13
C GLU A 114 7.99 -22.85 47.63
N LYS A 115 7.64 -21.72 48.29
CA LYS A 115 7.24 -21.44 49.70
C LYS A 115 7.94 -22.19 50.86
N VAL A 116 8.31 -23.47 50.74
CA VAL A 116 8.94 -24.32 51.75
C VAL A 116 10.04 -25.25 51.16
N TYR A 117 10.08 -25.52 49.84
CA TYR A 117 11.07 -26.42 49.22
C TYR A 117 11.71 -25.83 47.96
N LYS A 118 13.00 -26.15 47.74
CA LYS A 118 13.69 -25.92 46.45
C LYS A 118 13.48 -27.16 45.59
N LYS A 119 12.72 -27.03 44.49
CA LYS A 119 12.61 -28.08 43.48
C LYS A 119 13.56 -27.78 42.32
N LYS A 120 14.29 -28.80 41.88
CA LYS A 120 15.11 -28.71 40.66
C LYS A 120 14.18 -28.68 39.45
N VAL A 121 14.40 -27.70 38.58
CA VAL A 121 13.68 -27.57 37.32
C VAL A 121 14.72 -27.50 36.21
N TYR A 122 14.43 -28.09 35.07
CA TYR A 122 15.33 -28.13 33.92
C TYR A 122 14.65 -27.44 32.74
N CYS A 123 15.47 -26.87 31.85
CA CYS A 123 15.03 -26.40 30.55
C CYS A 123 16.16 -26.57 29.54
N PHE A 124 15.81 -26.52 28.26
CA PHE A 124 16.82 -26.34 27.22
C PHE A 124 17.45 -24.96 27.34
N MET A 125 18.72 -24.83 26.98
CA MET A 125 19.44 -23.54 27.01
C MET A 125 18.77 -22.46 26.17
N HIS A 126 18.08 -22.86 25.10
CA HIS A 126 17.26 -21.99 24.27
C HIS A 126 16.18 -22.80 23.54
N LEU A 127 15.02 -22.18 23.24
CA LEU A 127 13.91 -22.84 22.53
C LEU A 127 14.34 -23.46 21.20
N THR A 128 15.19 -22.77 20.44
CA THR A 128 15.72 -23.30 19.16
C THR A 128 16.50 -24.61 19.32
N ILE A 129 17.11 -24.85 20.49
CA ILE A 129 17.82 -26.11 20.76
C ILE A 129 16.79 -27.22 20.98
N GLN A 130 15.72 -26.94 21.74
CA GLN A 130 14.59 -27.86 21.89
C GLN A 130 13.97 -28.20 20.53
N GLU A 131 13.70 -27.20 19.70
CA GLU A 131 13.13 -27.37 18.35
C GLU A 131 14.05 -28.18 17.44
N PHE A 132 15.36 -27.96 17.49
CA PHE A 132 16.34 -28.75 16.72
C PHE A 132 16.35 -30.22 17.12
N ILE A 133 16.43 -30.52 18.43
CA ILE A 133 16.47 -31.91 18.94
C ILE A 133 15.11 -32.60 18.69
N ALA A 134 13.99 -31.87 18.80
CA ALA A 134 12.67 -32.36 18.43
C ALA A 134 12.60 -32.72 16.93
N ALA A 135 13.11 -31.85 16.04
CA ALA A 135 13.13 -32.11 14.60
C ALA A 135 13.98 -33.34 14.26
N LEU A 136 15.14 -33.50 14.93
CA LEU A 136 15.98 -34.69 14.81
C LEU A 136 15.23 -35.97 15.17
N PHE A 137 14.47 -35.96 16.27
CA PHE A 137 13.65 -37.10 16.69
C PHE A 137 12.55 -37.43 15.68
N VAL A 138 11.79 -36.44 15.22
CA VAL A 138 10.71 -36.65 14.24
C VAL A 138 11.27 -37.18 12.92
N PHE A 139 12.39 -36.64 12.44
CA PHE A 139 13.05 -37.13 11.23
C PHE A 139 13.60 -38.56 11.41
N HIS A 140 14.12 -38.90 12.60
CA HIS A 140 14.50 -40.27 12.91
C HIS A 140 13.29 -41.22 12.87
N CYS A 141 12.16 -40.82 13.46
CA CYS A 141 10.94 -41.61 13.42
C CYS A 141 10.41 -41.81 11.99
N PHE A 142 10.52 -40.79 11.16
CA PHE A 142 10.19 -40.85 9.74
C PHE A 142 11.07 -41.88 9.01
N THR A 143 12.39 -41.72 9.07
CA THR A 143 13.35 -42.57 8.33
C THR A 143 13.36 -44.02 8.79
N THR A 144 12.99 -44.29 10.04
CA THR A 144 12.88 -45.65 10.61
C THR A 144 11.47 -46.25 10.51
N LYS A 145 10.52 -45.55 9.89
CA LYS A 145 9.10 -45.97 9.78
C LYS A 145 8.44 -46.22 11.14
N SER A 146 8.81 -45.42 12.14
CA SER A 146 8.36 -45.54 13.53
C SER A 146 7.50 -44.34 13.99
N LEU A 147 6.95 -43.56 13.05
CA LEU A 147 6.07 -42.39 13.31
C LEU A 147 4.88 -42.68 14.25
N LYS A 148 4.49 -43.95 14.41
CA LYS A 148 3.37 -44.39 15.27
C LYS A 148 3.72 -44.59 16.73
N THR A 149 4.99 -44.52 17.09
CA THR A 149 5.47 -44.91 18.43
C THR A 149 5.15 -43.89 19.52
N SER A 150 4.87 -42.63 19.16
CA SER A 150 4.43 -41.58 20.09
C SER A 150 2.99 -41.17 19.81
N SER A 151 2.16 -41.15 20.86
CA SER A 151 0.79 -40.63 20.80
C SER A 151 0.77 -39.15 20.42
N SER A 152 1.72 -38.36 20.92
CA SER A 152 1.88 -36.96 20.56
C SER A 152 2.24 -36.80 19.08
N LEU A 153 3.12 -37.63 18.53
CA LEU A 153 3.47 -37.56 17.11
C LEU A 153 2.29 -37.95 16.22
N LYS A 154 1.49 -38.95 16.62
CA LYS A 154 0.23 -39.25 15.94
C LYS A 154 -0.73 -38.05 16.00
N SER A 155 -0.88 -37.41 17.16
CA SER A 155 -1.73 -36.22 17.31
C SER A 155 -1.27 -35.08 16.40
N PHE A 156 0.03 -34.82 16.36
CA PHE A 156 0.64 -33.80 15.50
C PHE A 156 0.35 -34.07 14.02
N LEU A 157 0.59 -35.31 13.56
CA LEU A 157 0.29 -35.70 12.18
C LEU A 157 -1.19 -35.55 11.86
N MET A 158 -2.06 -35.98 12.79
CA MET A 158 -3.50 -35.84 12.65
C MET A 158 -3.92 -34.38 12.61
N GLU A 159 -3.38 -33.48 13.44
CA GLU A 159 -3.79 -32.08 13.48
C GLU A 159 -3.53 -31.38 12.14
N GLY A 160 -2.32 -31.57 11.59
CA GLY A 160 -1.86 -30.90 10.38
C GLY A 160 -2.24 -31.55 9.06
N SER A 161 -2.89 -32.71 9.08
CA SER A 161 -3.33 -33.42 7.88
C SER A 161 -4.66 -32.89 7.33
N GLU A 162 -4.81 -32.96 6.00
CA GLU A 162 -6.10 -32.74 5.34
C GLU A 162 -7.14 -33.82 5.70
N PRO A 163 -8.46 -33.55 5.55
CA PRO A 163 -9.52 -34.48 5.95
C PRO A 163 -9.40 -35.89 5.35
N TYR A 164 -8.91 -36.00 4.11
CA TYR A 164 -8.69 -37.30 3.45
C TYR A 164 -7.54 -38.07 4.09
N LEU A 165 -6.39 -37.43 4.31
CA LEU A 165 -5.22 -38.03 4.91
C LEU A 165 -5.45 -38.40 6.39
N LYS A 166 -6.26 -37.60 7.11
CA LYS A 166 -6.74 -37.92 8.47
C LYS A 166 -7.43 -39.30 8.52
N ALA A 167 -8.34 -39.56 7.59
CA ALA A 167 -9.05 -40.84 7.53
C ALA A 167 -8.10 -42.01 7.24
N ILE A 168 -7.04 -41.79 6.49
CA ILE A 168 -6.01 -42.79 6.21
C ILE A 168 -5.16 -43.07 7.47
N LEU A 169 -4.69 -42.01 8.13
CA LEU A 169 -3.87 -42.09 9.35
C LEU A 169 -4.63 -42.70 10.54
N GLU A 170 -5.96 -42.61 10.56
CA GLU A 170 -6.83 -43.27 11.54
C GLU A 170 -6.90 -44.79 11.36
N ASN A 171 -6.90 -45.26 10.11
CA ASN A 171 -7.29 -46.64 9.77
C ASN A 171 -6.11 -47.57 9.46
N GLU A 172 -4.96 -47.08 8.96
CA GLU A 172 -3.83 -47.96 8.58
C GLU A 172 -2.43 -47.45 8.95
N PRO A 173 -1.41 -48.34 8.99
CA PRO A 173 0.00 -47.96 8.89
C PRO A 173 0.37 -47.53 7.50
N VAL A 174 0.28 -46.21 7.28
CA VAL A 174 0.83 -45.59 6.08
C VAL A 174 2.24 -45.12 6.37
N ASP A 175 3.18 -45.65 5.59
CA ASP A 175 4.48 -45.03 5.39
C ASP A 175 4.22 -43.69 4.68
N LEU A 176 4.30 -42.60 5.46
CA LEU A 176 4.08 -41.25 4.94
C LEU A 176 5.29 -40.87 4.06
N PRO A 177 5.09 -40.30 2.87
CA PRO A 177 6.19 -39.76 2.08
C PRO A 177 6.69 -38.43 2.70
N LEU A 178 7.89 -37.98 2.32
CA LEU A 178 8.55 -36.86 3.00
C LEU A 178 7.89 -35.52 2.68
N ASP A 179 7.39 -35.37 1.45
CA ASP A 179 6.58 -34.24 0.99
C ASP A 179 5.35 -34.03 1.89
N GLU A 180 4.58 -35.09 2.12
CA GLU A 180 3.43 -35.06 3.03
C GLU A 180 3.83 -34.72 4.48
N LEU A 181 4.95 -35.26 4.99
CA LEU A 181 5.44 -34.91 6.33
C LEU A 181 5.76 -33.42 6.44
N MET A 182 6.38 -32.86 5.41
CA MET A 182 6.74 -31.44 5.37
C MET A 182 5.49 -30.57 5.24
N GLU A 183 4.52 -30.94 4.40
CA GLU A 183 3.25 -30.22 4.27
C GLU A 183 2.46 -30.18 5.58
N ILE A 184 2.34 -31.32 6.27
CA ILE A 184 1.71 -31.39 7.60
C ILE A 184 2.45 -30.49 8.60
N THR A 185 3.78 -30.57 8.62
CA THR A 185 4.60 -29.79 9.56
C THR A 185 4.45 -28.29 9.29
N MET A 186 4.41 -27.93 8.02
CA MET A 186 4.25 -26.57 7.56
C MET A 186 2.87 -26.01 7.90
N TYR A 187 1.81 -26.80 7.72
CA TYR A 187 0.46 -26.43 8.18
C TYR A 187 0.41 -26.25 9.71
N ASN A 188 1.01 -27.17 10.47
CA ASN A 188 1.08 -27.08 11.93
C ASN A 188 1.89 -25.87 12.41
N SER A 189 2.94 -25.49 11.68
CA SER A 189 3.65 -24.23 11.92
C SER A 189 2.69 -23.07 11.62
N VAL A 190 2.28 -22.89 10.36
CA VAL A 190 1.47 -21.74 9.88
C VAL A 190 0.21 -21.48 10.71
N SER A 191 -0.48 -22.53 11.18
CA SER A 191 -1.68 -22.41 12.02
C SER A 191 -1.44 -21.84 13.42
N ARG A 192 -0.19 -21.79 13.90
CA ARG A 192 0.18 -21.25 15.22
C ARG A 192 0.54 -19.77 15.13
N GLU A 193 -0.18 -18.91 15.84
CA GLU A 193 -0.16 -17.45 15.66
C GLU A 193 1.22 -16.80 15.86
N ASN A 194 2.08 -17.31 16.76
CA ASN A 194 3.32 -16.64 17.15
C ASN A 194 4.58 -17.24 16.49
N GLY A 195 4.45 -18.06 15.45
CA GLY A 195 5.60 -18.70 14.83
C GLY A 195 6.15 -19.89 15.62
N GLU A 196 5.38 -20.43 16.56
CA GLU A 196 5.76 -21.66 17.24
C GLU A 196 5.97 -22.77 16.18
N MET A 197 7.09 -23.49 16.27
CA MET A 197 7.52 -24.52 15.29
C MET A 197 8.14 -23.99 13.98
N ASP A 198 8.30 -22.68 13.76
CA ASP A 198 8.94 -22.19 12.52
C ASP A 198 10.40 -22.68 12.41
N MET A 199 11.11 -22.67 13.53
CA MET A 199 12.47 -23.19 13.61
C MET A 199 12.48 -24.71 13.56
N PHE A 200 11.51 -25.39 14.18
CA PHE A 200 11.32 -26.84 14.06
C PHE A 200 11.14 -27.26 12.59
N LEU A 201 10.24 -26.59 11.84
CA LEU A 201 10.02 -26.79 10.41
C LEU A 201 11.32 -26.58 9.62
N ARG A 202 12.05 -25.50 9.92
CA ARG A 202 13.34 -25.21 9.29
C ARG A 202 14.36 -26.32 9.51
N PHE A 203 14.51 -26.78 10.75
CA PHE A 203 15.42 -27.86 11.07
C PHE A 203 14.99 -29.17 10.42
N LEU A 204 13.69 -29.49 10.43
CA LEU A 204 13.17 -30.71 9.79
C LEU A 204 13.49 -30.71 8.29
N LEU A 205 13.25 -29.59 7.59
CA LEU A 205 13.63 -29.41 6.19
C LEU A 205 15.14 -29.56 6.01
N GLY A 206 15.96 -28.94 6.86
CA GLY A 206 17.42 -29.10 6.84
C GLY A 206 17.88 -30.56 7.03
N MET A 207 17.23 -31.34 7.89
CA MET A 207 17.53 -32.77 8.10
C MET A 207 17.28 -33.60 6.82
N SER A 208 16.40 -33.15 5.93
CA SER A 208 16.17 -33.80 4.64
C SER A 208 17.31 -33.60 3.63
N MET A 209 18.19 -32.61 3.87
CA MET A 209 19.28 -32.26 2.96
C MET A 209 20.43 -33.26 3.06
N GLU A 210 21.03 -33.60 1.92
CA GLU A 210 22.14 -34.55 1.85
C GLU A 210 23.34 -34.13 2.72
N SER A 211 23.65 -32.83 2.76
CA SER A 211 24.76 -32.30 3.57
C SER A 211 24.60 -32.62 5.06
N VAL A 212 23.40 -32.40 5.61
CA VAL A 212 23.08 -32.69 7.01
C VAL A 212 23.00 -34.19 7.26
N GLN A 213 22.42 -34.97 6.35
CA GLN A 213 22.38 -36.43 6.49
C GLN A 213 23.78 -37.05 6.49
N CYS A 214 24.73 -36.51 5.74
CA CYS A 214 26.12 -36.94 5.79
C CYS A 214 26.77 -36.66 7.15
N LEU A 215 26.49 -35.50 7.76
CA LEU A 215 26.97 -35.16 9.10
C LEU A 215 26.38 -36.06 10.19
N LEU A 216 25.14 -36.51 10.02
CA LEU A 216 24.39 -37.35 10.96
C LEU A 216 24.50 -38.86 10.67
N GLN A 217 25.45 -39.26 9.83
CA GLN A 217 25.71 -40.66 9.51
C GLN A 217 26.03 -41.44 10.80
N GLY A 218 25.23 -42.46 11.13
CA GLY A 218 25.27 -43.21 12.39
C GLY A 218 24.03 -42.97 13.27
N LEU A 219 23.49 -41.75 13.26
CA LEU A 219 22.24 -41.41 13.96
C LEU A 219 21.01 -41.66 13.08
N LEU A 220 21.08 -41.21 11.81
CA LEU A 220 20.01 -41.31 10.82
C LEU A 220 20.40 -42.24 9.64
N PRO A 221 19.47 -43.03 9.10
CA PRO A 221 19.65 -43.72 7.81
C PRO A 221 19.72 -42.69 6.67
N LYS A 222 20.54 -42.95 5.63
CA LYS A 222 20.52 -42.17 4.38
C LYS A 222 19.20 -42.40 3.64
N THR A 223 18.59 -41.34 3.10
CA THR A 223 17.38 -41.46 2.26
C THR A 223 17.72 -41.28 0.77
N GLU A 224 17.16 -42.13 -0.11
CA GLU A 224 17.46 -42.14 -1.55
C GLU A 224 16.77 -41.01 -2.35
N ASN A 225 15.71 -40.39 -1.81
CA ASN A 225 14.81 -39.49 -2.56
C ASN A 225 15.01 -37.97 -2.35
N SER A 226 16.06 -37.53 -1.65
CA SER A 226 16.19 -36.13 -1.20
C SER A 226 16.11 -35.08 -2.33
N SER A 227 16.60 -35.37 -3.54
CA SER A 227 16.63 -34.40 -4.63
C SER A 227 15.26 -34.04 -5.23
N GLU A 228 14.31 -34.98 -5.30
CA GLU A 228 13.01 -34.73 -5.93
C GLU A 228 12.08 -34.00 -4.95
N ILE A 229 12.11 -34.42 -3.69
CA ILE A 229 11.39 -33.77 -2.58
C ILE A 229 11.87 -32.33 -2.36
N VAL A 230 13.18 -32.07 -2.47
CA VAL A 230 13.71 -30.70 -2.38
C VAL A 230 13.18 -29.82 -3.51
N LYS A 231 12.91 -30.37 -4.71
CA LYS A 231 12.29 -29.60 -5.80
C LYS A 231 10.81 -29.29 -5.50
N GLU A 232 10.06 -30.27 -5.00
CA GLU A 232 8.67 -30.09 -4.60
C GLU A 232 8.54 -29.06 -3.47
N MET A 233 9.40 -29.13 -2.45
CA MET A 233 9.44 -28.14 -1.38
C MET A 233 9.74 -26.73 -1.90
N LYS A 234 10.64 -26.58 -2.88
CA LYS A 234 10.90 -25.28 -3.51
C LYS A 234 9.66 -24.73 -4.22
N ILE A 235 8.86 -25.58 -4.85
CA ILE A 235 7.60 -25.16 -5.51
C ILE A 235 6.60 -24.74 -4.44
N ILE A 236 6.38 -25.57 -3.42
CA ILE A 236 5.47 -25.30 -2.31
C ILE A 236 5.83 -23.96 -1.66
N LEU A 237 7.09 -23.74 -1.26
CA LEU A 237 7.53 -22.48 -0.63
C LEU A 237 7.30 -21.24 -1.53
N LYS A 238 7.35 -21.40 -2.85
CA LYS A 238 7.12 -20.32 -3.82
C LYS A 238 5.63 -20.03 -4.03
N GLU A 239 4.79 -21.05 -4.01
CA GLU A 239 3.36 -20.99 -4.35
C GLU A 239 2.43 -20.93 -3.13
N MET A 240 2.97 -21.15 -1.92
CA MET A 240 2.24 -21.17 -0.67
C MET A 240 1.33 -19.97 -0.47
N ASP A 241 0.07 -20.27 -0.15
CA ASP A 241 -0.93 -19.26 0.14
C ASP A 241 -0.93 -18.85 1.61
N LEU A 242 -0.05 -17.91 1.94
CA LEU A 242 0.17 -17.40 3.30
C LEU A 242 -0.86 -16.32 3.71
N ILE A 243 -2.15 -16.50 3.38
CA ILE A 243 -3.20 -15.49 3.60
C ILE A 243 -3.34 -15.11 5.08
N ASP A 244 -3.16 -16.08 5.98
CA ASP A 244 -3.36 -15.90 7.43
C ASP A 244 -2.06 -15.71 8.22
N VAL A 245 -0.96 -15.39 7.54
CA VAL A 245 0.37 -15.29 8.15
C VAL A 245 0.88 -13.86 8.06
N SER A 246 1.49 -13.34 9.14
CA SER A 246 2.04 -11.98 9.14
C SER A 246 3.12 -11.78 8.05
N PRO A 247 3.32 -10.55 7.55
CA PRO A 247 4.40 -10.24 6.61
C PRO A 247 5.78 -10.61 7.16
N GLU A 248 6.02 -10.38 8.45
CA GLU A 248 7.25 -10.75 9.14
C GLU A 248 7.47 -12.26 9.13
N ARG A 249 6.41 -13.04 9.32
CA ARG A 249 6.50 -14.48 9.30
C ARG A 249 6.64 -15.02 7.88
N CYS A 250 6.09 -14.36 6.87
CA CYS A 250 6.39 -14.66 5.46
C CYS A 250 7.89 -14.51 5.16
N LEU A 251 8.56 -13.51 5.75
CA LEU A 251 10.02 -13.37 5.64
C LEU A 251 10.77 -14.49 6.37
N ASN A 252 10.32 -14.88 7.56
CA ASN A 252 10.93 -15.96 8.32
C ASN A 252 10.76 -17.31 7.62
N LEU A 253 9.57 -17.63 7.09
CA LEU A 253 9.33 -18.83 6.29
C LEU A 253 10.12 -18.79 4.98
N PHE A 254 10.36 -17.61 4.40
CA PHE A 254 11.27 -17.51 3.26
C PHE A 254 12.71 -17.95 3.61
N SER A 255 13.15 -17.82 4.87
CA SER A 255 14.46 -18.33 5.30
C SER A 255 14.62 -19.85 5.18
N LEU A 256 13.53 -20.60 4.92
CA LEU A 256 13.57 -22.01 4.53
C LEU A 256 14.26 -22.21 3.17
N THR A 257 14.19 -21.24 2.27
CA THR A 257 14.86 -21.29 0.95
C THR A 257 16.38 -21.28 1.07
N GLU A 258 16.93 -20.61 2.08
CA GLU A 258 18.35 -20.65 2.43
C GLU A 258 18.76 -22.06 2.90
N GLU A 259 17.87 -22.76 3.61
CA GLU A 259 18.13 -24.11 4.10
C GLU A 259 18.24 -25.12 2.94
N VAL A 260 17.43 -24.96 1.90
CA VAL A 260 17.50 -25.75 0.66
C VAL A 260 18.50 -25.19 -0.38
N ARG A 261 19.28 -24.17 0.00
CA ARG A 261 20.29 -23.49 -0.82
C ARG A 261 19.74 -23.05 -2.19
N ASP A 262 18.51 -22.54 -2.23
CA ASP A 262 17.90 -22.01 -3.45
C ASP A 262 18.18 -20.50 -3.58
N HIS A 263 19.22 -20.16 -4.34
CA HIS A 263 19.57 -18.76 -4.60
C HIS A 263 18.88 -18.17 -5.83
N SER A 264 18.00 -18.92 -6.52
CA SER A 264 17.43 -18.47 -7.80
C SER A 264 16.63 -17.16 -7.67
N LEU A 265 15.85 -17.03 -6.60
CA LEU A 265 15.05 -15.83 -6.36
C LEU A 265 15.90 -14.63 -5.92
N HIS A 266 17.00 -14.89 -5.19
CA HIS A 266 17.97 -13.86 -4.82
C HIS A 266 18.70 -13.32 -6.05
N GLU A 267 19.14 -14.20 -6.95
CA GLU A 267 19.75 -13.82 -8.23
C GLU A 267 18.77 -13.01 -9.09
N ASP A 268 17.50 -13.43 -9.16
CA ASP A 268 16.46 -12.71 -9.89
C ASP A 268 16.20 -11.31 -9.33
N ILE A 269 16.16 -11.15 -7.99
CA ILE A 269 16.02 -9.83 -7.36
C ILE A 269 17.28 -8.98 -7.55
N GLN A 270 18.48 -9.54 -7.48
CA GLN A 270 19.71 -8.81 -7.77
C GLN A 270 19.73 -8.31 -9.23
N ARG A 271 19.26 -9.12 -10.18
CA ARG A 271 19.08 -8.72 -11.57
C ARG A 271 18.06 -7.59 -11.70
N TYR A 272 16.88 -7.75 -11.08
CA TYR A 272 15.84 -6.74 -11.04
C TYR A 272 16.34 -5.37 -10.51
N LEU A 273 17.14 -5.39 -9.45
CA LEU A 273 17.72 -4.18 -8.85
C LEU A 273 18.85 -3.55 -9.69
N SER A 274 19.60 -4.35 -10.46
CA SER A 274 20.75 -3.88 -11.24
C SER A 274 20.40 -3.42 -12.66
N GLU A 275 19.45 -4.08 -13.33
CA GLU A 275 19.17 -3.86 -14.75
C GLU A 275 18.08 -2.81 -15.01
N LYS A 276 17.53 -2.14 -13.98
CA LYS A 276 16.35 -1.27 -14.12
C LYS A 276 15.22 -1.96 -14.91
N GLU A 277 15.00 -3.27 -14.70
CA GLU A 277 13.87 -4.03 -15.23
C GLU A 277 12.55 -3.61 -14.51
N ALA A 278 12.20 -2.33 -14.57
CA ALA A 278 11.06 -1.76 -13.85
C ALA A 278 9.70 -2.32 -14.30
N ASP A 279 9.67 -3.02 -15.44
CA ASP A 279 8.45 -3.56 -16.04
C ASP A 279 8.18 -5.03 -15.71
N ARG A 280 9.11 -5.77 -15.08
CA ARG A 280 8.89 -7.16 -14.70
C ARG A 280 7.92 -7.26 -13.51
N GLU A 281 6.88 -8.07 -13.65
CA GLU A 281 5.98 -8.40 -12.55
C GLU A 281 6.67 -9.31 -11.53
N LEU A 282 6.63 -8.93 -10.26
CA LEU A 282 7.20 -9.69 -9.15
C LEU A 282 6.16 -10.64 -8.57
N SER A 283 6.54 -11.91 -8.37
CA SER A 283 5.70 -12.85 -7.62
C SER A 283 5.74 -12.56 -6.11
N PRO A 284 4.78 -13.05 -5.31
CA PRO A 284 4.82 -12.90 -3.86
C PRO A 284 6.10 -13.42 -3.20
N ALA A 285 6.73 -14.46 -3.76
CA ALA A 285 8.02 -14.96 -3.27
C ALA A 285 9.17 -13.99 -3.55
N HIS A 286 9.21 -13.39 -4.75
CA HIS A 286 10.17 -12.31 -5.06
C HIS A 286 10.02 -11.13 -4.12
N CYS A 287 8.78 -10.78 -3.76
CA CYS A 287 8.46 -9.73 -2.81
C CYS A 287 9.01 -9.99 -1.40
N SER A 288 8.96 -11.24 -0.90
CA SER A 288 9.64 -11.62 0.37
C SER A 288 11.15 -11.44 0.28
N VAL A 289 11.78 -11.89 -0.81
CA VAL A 289 13.23 -11.70 -1.01
C VAL A 289 13.60 -10.23 -1.04
N LEU A 290 12.86 -9.44 -1.80
CA LEU A 290 13.12 -8.02 -1.94
C LEU A 290 12.97 -7.29 -0.59
N ALA A 291 11.93 -7.61 0.19
CA ALA A 291 11.80 -7.06 1.54
C ALA A 291 12.96 -7.50 2.45
N TYR A 292 13.41 -8.75 2.39
CA TYR A 292 14.58 -9.21 3.14
C TYR A 292 15.85 -8.44 2.73
N VAL A 293 16.13 -8.35 1.44
CA VAL A 293 17.29 -7.61 0.90
C VAL A 293 17.26 -6.15 1.32
N LEU A 294 16.09 -5.49 1.25
CA LEU A 294 15.92 -4.11 1.68
C LEU A 294 16.12 -3.96 3.19
N LEU A 295 15.63 -4.89 4.02
CA LEU A 295 15.81 -4.87 5.48
C LEU A 295 17.25 -5.08 5.91
N MET A 296 17.99 -5.94 5.21
CA MET A 296 19.39 -6.26 5.52
C MET A 296 20.39 -5.27 4.91
N SER A 297 19.94 -4.36 4.05
CA SER A 297 20.78 -3.35 3.42
C SER A 297 21.28 -2.32 4.45
N GLU A 298 22.60 -2.08 4.47
CA GLU A 298 23.20 -0.96 5.23
C GLU A 298 22.72 0.40 4.71
N LYS A 299 22.36 0.48 3.43
CA LYS A 299 21.81 1.68 2.81
C LYS A 299 20.30 1.75 3.03
N VAL A 300 19.88 2.76 3.78
CA VAL A 300 18.47 3.15 3.95
C VAL A 300 17.89 3.61 2.61
N LEU A 301 16.70 3.14 2.26
CA LEU A 301 15.99 3.56 1.06
C LEU A 301 15.42 4.98 1.23
N ASP A 302 15.67 5.88 0.27
CA ASP A 302 15.17 7.25 0.37
C ASP A 302 13.64 7.30 0.26
N GLU A 303 13.05 6.57 -0.69
CA GLU A 303 11.61 6.52 -0.90
C GLU A 303 11.13 5.11 -1.25
N PHE A 304 10.16 4.63 -0.49
CA PHE A 304 9.46 3.37 -0.68
C PHE A 304 8.02 3.62 -1.14
N VAL A 305 7.78 3.51 -2.44
CA VAL A 305 6.43 3.63 -3.03
C VAL A 305 5.89 2.24 -3.32
N LEU A 306 4.86 1.80 -2.58
CA LEU A 306 4.38 0.42 -2.65
C LEU A 306 3.92 0.04 -4.07
N LYS A 307 3.13 0.90 -4.72
CA LYS A 307 2.63 0.68 -6.09
C LYS A 307 3.71 0.71 -7.19
N LYS A 308 4.94 1.15 -6.87
CA LYS A 308 6.05 1.11 -7.84
C LYS A 308 6.49 -0.32 -8.16
N TYR A 309 6.26 -1.25 -7.24
CA TYR A 309 6.55 -2.66 -7.44
C TYR A 309 5.35 -3.31 -8.13
N LYS A 310 5.48 -3.69 -9.41
CA LYS A 310 4.41 -4.38 -10.14
C LYS A 310 4.21 -5.77 -9.55
N THR A 311 3.22 -5.95 -8.68
CA THR A 311 2.90 -7.23 -8.03
C THR A 311 1.42 -7.30 -7.65
N SER A 312 0.94 -8.51 -7.38
CA SER A 312 -0.35 -8.76 -6.74
C SER A 312 -0.42 -8.19 -5.31
N GLN A 313 -1.64 -8.08 -4.75
CA GLN A 313 -1.91 -7.68 -3.36
C GLN A 313 -1.13 -8.52 -2.33
N LYS A 314 -0.96 -9.82 -2.59
CA LYS A 314 -0.15 -10.72 -1.73
C LYS A 314 1.33 -10.32 -1.73
N GLY A 315 1.85 -9.84 -2.86
CA GLY A 315 3.23 -9.35 -2.91
C GLY A 315 3.40 -7.99 -2.24
N PHE A 316 2.42 -7.08 -2.34
CA PHE A 316 2.43 -5.84 -1.55
C PHE A 316 2.47 -6.13 -0.04
N PHE A 317 1.64 -7.07 0.40
CA PHE A 317 1.63 -7.53 1.79
C PHE A 317 3.00 -8.05 2.24
N ARG A 318 3.66 -8.91 1.44
CA ARG A 318 4.99 -9.46 1.74
C ARG A 318 6.13 -8.43 1.65
N LEU A 319 5.95 -7.35 0.88
CA LEU A 319 6.93 -6.25 0.77
C LEU A 319 6.92 -5.31 1.98
N LEU A 320 5.79 -5.23 2.67
CA LEU A 320 5.54 -4.20 3.67
C LEU A 320 6.60 -4.08 4.78
N PRO A 321 7.22 -5.17 5.30
CA PRO A 321 8.28 -5.05 6.30
C PRO A 321 9.44 -4.14 5.88
N ALA A 322 9.68 -3.98 4.57
CA ALA A 322 10.71 -3.10 4.02
C ALA A 322 10.56 -1.64 4.46
N VAL A 323 9.36 -1.22 4.89
CA VAL A 323 9.09 0.13 5.43
C VAL A 323 9.99 0.47 6.62
N ARG A 324 10.48 -0.52 7.35
CA ARG A 324 11.42 -0.35 8.48
C ARG A 324 12.79 0.16 8.07
N ASN A 325 13.17 0.05 6.78
CA ASN A 325 14.46 0.53 6.27
C ASN A 325 14.29 1.59 5.16
N CYS A 326 13.34 2.50 5.31
CA CYS A 326 13.17 3.64 4.41
C CYS A 326 13.01 4.98 5.15
N ARG A 327 13.28 6.10 4.48
CA ARG A 327 13.06 7.46 5.01
C ARG A 327 11.65 7.94 4.74
N LYS A 328 11.12 7.66 3.54
CA LYS A 328 9.77 8.01 3.12
C LYS A 328 9.02 6.79 2.64
N ALA A 329 7.80 6.60 3.13
CA ALA A 329 6.91 5.53 2.73
C ALA A 329 5.63 6.11 2.12
N ILE A 330 5.28 5.68 0.91
CA ILE A 330 4.02 6.00 0.24
C ILE A 330 3.26 4.69 -0.01
N ILE A 331 2.11 4.58 0.63
CA ILE A 331 1.23 3.41 0.56
C ILE A 331 -0.12 3.90 0.07
N GLU A 332 -0.54 3.43 -1.10
CA GLU A 332 -1.73 3.91 -1.79
C GLU A 332 -2.62 2.76 -2.25
N GLY A 333 -3.94 2.91 -2.12
CA GLY A 333 -4.92 2.03 -2.77
C GLY A 333 -4.87 0.58 -2.29
N VAL A 334 -4.50 0.38 -1.02
CA VAL A 334 -4.48 -0.93 -0.36
C VAL A 334 -5.49 -0.97 0.79
N TYR A 335 -6.05 -2.15 1.01
CA TYR A 335 -6.85 -2.43 2.20
C TYR A 335 -5.91 -2.64 3.39
N LEU A 336 -5.95 -1.71 4.36
CA LEU A 336 -5.12 -1.80 5.56
C LEU A 336 -5.79 -2.71 6.59
N ASP A 337 -5.44 -3.99 6.52
CA ASP A 337 -5.80 -4.93 7.56
C ASP A 337 -4.94 -4.74 8.83
N ARG A 338 -5.17 -5.59 9.83
CA ARG A 338 -4.43 -5.59 11.10
C ARG A 338 -2.91 -5.75 10.88
N TRP A 339 -2.50 -6.56 9.92
CA TRP A 339 -1.10 -6.86 9.65
C TRP A 339 -0.40 -5.69 8.99
N TYR A 340 -1.07 -5.01 8.06
CA TYR A 340 -0.54 -3.79 7.46
C TYR A 340 -0.25 -2.74 8.54
N CYS A 341 -1.23 -2.50 9.41
CA CYS A 341 -1.08 -1.59 10.53
C CYS A 341 0.01 -2.05 11.53
N ALA A 342 0.16 -3.35 11.76
CA ALA A 342 1.19 -3.91 12.65
C ALA A 342 2.61 -3.68 12.11
N ALA A 343 2.85 -3.92 10.82
CA ALA A 343 4.16 -3.70 10.20
C ALA A 343 4.55 -2.21 10.24
N LEU A 344 3.58 -1.32 9.95
CA LEU A 344 3.77 0.13 10.05
C LEU A 344 4.03 0.57 11.49
N ALA A 345 3.22 0.09 12.44
CA ALA A 345 3.39 0.40 13.85
C ALA A 345 4.77 -0.05 14.36
N SER A 346 5.20 -1.26 13.96
CA SER A 346 6.53 -1.76 14.28
C SER A 346 7.64 -0.86 13.74
N ALA A 347 7.52 -0.37 12.49
CA ALA A 347 8.49 0.56 11.93
C ALA A 347 8.56 1.89 12.68
N LEU A 348 7.43 2.39 13.18
CA LEU A 348 7.36 3.61 14.00
C LEU A 348 7.87 3.42 15.43
N GLN A 349 7.83 2.19 15.94
CA GLN A 349 8.29 1.83 17.29
C GLN A 349 9.79 1.50 17.36
N LEU A 350 10.49 1.41 16.23
CA LEU A 350 11.93 1.15 16.23
C LEU A 350 12.71 2.33 16.85
N PRO A 351 13.55 2.12 17.89
CA PRO A 351 14.29 3.20 18.54
C PRO A 351 15.16 4.05 17.60
N ASN A 352 15.70 3.40 16.56
CA ASN A 352 16.50 4.03 15.51
C ASN A 352 15.81 3.94 14.14
N SER A 353 14.48 4.07 14.11
CA SER A 353 13.75 4.04 12.85
C SER A 353 14.29 5.10 11.88
N PRO A 354 14.59 4.75 10.61
CA PRO A 354 14.94 5.72 9.58
C PRO A 354 13.71 6.47 9.05
N LEU A 355 12.50 5.98 9.30
CA LEU A 355 11.25 6.52 8.76
C LEU A 355 11.00 7.93 9.30
N ARG A 356 10.83 8.88 8.38
CA ARG A 356 10.53 10.30 8.65
C ARG A 356 9.24 10.74 7.99
N GLU A 357 8.87 10.15 6.87
CA GLU A 357 7.68 10.54 6.12
C GLU A 357 6.79 9.33 5.88
N LEU A 358 5.52 9.42 6.29
CA LEU A 358 4.54 8.37 6.09
C LEU A 358 3.31 8.93 5.41
N HIS A 359 3.08 8.53 4.16
CA HIS A 359 1.91 8.91 3.39
C HIS A 359 1.05 7.68 3.13
N LEU A 360 -0.12 7.66 3.75
CA LEU A 360 -1.12 6.63 3.56
C LEU A 360 -2.30 7.24 2.81
N ILE A 361 -2.50 6.81 1.56
CA ILE A 361 -3.38 7.44 0.58
C ILE A 361 -4.44 6.44 0.10
N ASP A 362 -5.67 6.90 -0.10
CA ASP A 362 -6.81 6.11 -0.59
C ASP A 362 -7.01 4.79 0.17
N LEU A 363 -6.98 4.90 1.49
CA LEU A 363 -7.08 3.75 2.38
C LEU A 363 -8.54 3.39 2.66
N ILE A 364 -8.78 2.09 2.75
CA ILE A 364 -9.95 1.52 3.42
C ILE A 364 -9.48 1.04 4.78
N LEU A 365 -9.93 1.72 5.84
CA LEU A 365 -9.58 1.42 7.23
C LEU A 365 -10.79 0.85 7.96
N MET A 366 -10.58 -0.25 8.71
CA MET A 366 -11.55 -0.76 9.69
C MET A 366 -11.10 -0.38 11.11
N ASP A 367 -12.04 -0.27 12.05
CA ASP A 367 -11.80 0.35 13.37
C ASP A 367 -10.77 -0.38 14.23
N SER A 368 -10.82 -1.71 14.26
CA SER A 368 -9.91 -2.55 15.08
C SER A 368 -8.46 -2.47 14.62
N GLU A 369 -8.24 -2.14 13.35
CA GLU A 369 -6.96 -2.13 12.67
C GLU A 369 -6.25 -0.79 12.89
N VAL A 370 -7.00 0.32 12.98
CA VAL A 370 -6.46 1.65 13.28
C VAL A 370 -5.82 1.72 14.66
N ASP A 371 -6.36 1.00 15.64
CA ASP A 371 -5.81 0.96 17.00
C ASP A 371 -4.35 0.49 17.01
N VAL A 372 -3.99 -0.47 16.14
CA VAL A 372 -2.62 -0.96 16.00
C VAL A 372 -1.70 0.13 15.47
N LEU A 373 -2.10 0.83 14.40
CA LEU A 373 -1.33 1.96 13.86
C LEU A 373 -1.15 3.08 14.90
N CYS A 374 -2.18 3.34 15.70
CA CYS A 374 -2.14 4.33 16.79
C CYS A 374 -1.06 4.02 17.83
N THR A 375 -0.81 2.73 18.12
CA THR A 375 0.29 2.34 19.02
C THR A 375 1.67 2.72 18.47
N GLY A 376 1.83 2.73 17.14
CA GLY A 376 3.05 3.17 16.47
C GLY A 376 3.21 4.68 16.50
N LEU A 377 2.16 5.40 16.10
CA LEU A 377 2.14 6.87 16.08
C LEU A 377 2.36 7.46 17.48
N SER A 378 1.80 6.84 18.52
CA SER A 378 1.93 7.30 19.91
C SER A 378 3.24 6.86 20.58
N SER A 379 4.12 6.14 19.88
CA SER A 379 5.40 5.70 20.44
C SER A 379 6.35 6.86 20.71
N GLN A 380 7.11 6.80 21.80
CA GLN A 380 8.19 7.75 22.10
C GLN A 380 9.35 7.68 21.08
N ASP A 381 9.46 6.53 20.41
CA ASP A 381 10.45 6.29 19.37
C ASP A 381 10.01 6.81 18.00
N CYS A 382 8.74 7.23 17.84
CA CYS A 382 8.23 7.80 16.59
C CYS A 382 8.98 9.09 16.23
N LYS A 383 9.68 9.08 15.08
CA LYS A 383 10.48 10.22 14.57
C LYS A 383 9.87 10.87 13.32
N LEU A 384 8.57 10.70 13.08
CA LEU A 384 7.93 11.27 11.90
C LEU A 384 8.02 12.81 11.87
N GLU A 385 8.34 13.30 10.68
CA GLU A 385 8.40 14.71 10.28
C GLU A 385 7.28 15.03 9.29
N ALA A 386 6.82 14.06 8.49
CA ALA A 386 5.64 14.20 7.63
C ALA A 386 4.66 13.04 7.83
N LEU A 387 3.36 13.37 7.89
CA LEU A 387 2.28 12.39 7.96
C LEU A 387 1.15 12.83 7.04
N SER A 388 0.76 12.00 6.08
CA SER A 388 -0.44 12.21 5.28
C SER A 388 -1.39 11.03 5.45
N LEU A 389 -2.64 11.33 5.78
CA LEU A 389 -3.73 10.36 5.90
C LEU A 389 -4.86 10.80 4.96
N CYS A 390 -5.11 9.98 3.94
CA CYS A 390 -6.24 10.12 3.03
C CYS A 390 -6.97 8.77 2.94
N GLY A 391 -8.27 8.76 3.21
CA GLY A 391 -9.07 7.54 3.19
C GLY A 391 -10.53 7.81 3.50
N ASN A 392 -11.36 6.77 3.36
CA ASN A 392 -12.79 6.88 3.59
C ASN A 392 -13.08 6.99 5.10
N GLY A 393 -13.82 8.01 5.52
CA GLY A 393 -13.91 8.44 6.93
C GLY A 393 -14.29 7.34 7.94
N LEU A 394 -13.48 7.22 8.99
CA LEU A 394 -13.55 6.23 10.09
C LEU A 394 -14.85 6.28 10.91
N VAL A 395 -15.20 5.17 11.56
CA VAL A 395 -16.23 5.16 12.62
C VAL A 395 -15.69 5.86 13.86
N LYS A 396 -16.59 6.27 14.77
CA LYS A 396 -16.27 7.17 15.90
C LYS A 396 -15.12 6.68 16.79
N LYS A 397 -15.09 5.39 17.17
CA LYS A 397 -14.11 4.88 18.14
C LYS A 397 -12.66 4.91 17.59
N GLY A 398 -12.43 4.33 16.41
CA GLY A 398 -11.10 4.34 15.77
C GLY A 398 -10.62 5.76 15.48
N ARG A 399 -11.56 6.66 15.15
CA ARG A 399 -11.28 8.09 14.94
C ARG A 399 -10.75 8.78 16.20
N ASP A 400 -11.36 8.57 17.37
CA ASP A 400 -10.94 9.24 18.61
C ASP A 400 -9.51 8.82 19.01
N ASN A 401 -9.17 7.54 18.83
CA ASN A 401 -7.81 7.02 19.06
C ASN A 401 -6.78 7.60 18.08
N LEU A 402 -7.16 7.70 16.80
CA LEU A 402 -6.31 8.30 15.78
C LEU A 402 -6.10 9.79 16.02
N VAL A 403 -7.15 10.52 16.42
CA VAL A 403 -7.06 11.94 16.82
C VAL A 403 -6.06 12.13 17.96
N SER A 404 -6.14 11.31 19.01
CA SER A 404 -5.19 11.34 20.13
C SER A 404 -3.74 11.07 19.69
N SER A 405 -3.55 10.10 18.79
CA SER A 405 -2.23 9.74 18.26
C SER A 405 -1.64 10.84 17.38
N ILE A 406 -2.45 11.45 16.51
CA ILE A 406 -2.01 12.57 15.67
C ILE A 406 -1.62 13.78 16.52
N LYS A 407 -2.41 14.10 17.57
CA LYS A 407 -2.06 15.16 18.53
C LYS A 407 -0.70 14.92 19.18
N THR A 408 -0.42 13.67 19.56
CA THR A 408 0.87 13.27 20.14
C THR A 408 2.00 13.55 19.15
N VAL A 409 1.91 13.07 17.91
CA VAL A 409 2.95 13.28 16.88
C VAL A 409 3.13 14.76 16.52
N LEU A 410 2.03 15.51 16.42
CA LEU A 410 2.02 16.96 16.17
C LEU A 410 2.80 17.75 17.23
N SER A 411 2.76 17.30 18.49
CA SER A 411 3.45 17.97 19.60
C SER A 411 4.96 17.70 19.64
N CYS A 412 5.46 16.75 18.82
CA CYS A 412 6.84 16.29 18.83
C CYS A 412 7.72 16.94 17.73
N ASN A 413 7.65 16.38 16.51
CA ASN A 413 8.58 16.69 15.42
C ASN A 413 7.90 16.97 14.07
N LEU A 414 6.58 16.87 13.99
CA LEU A 414 5.88 16.96 12.72
C LEU A 414 5.99 18.36 12.10
N ARG A 415 6.44 18.41 10.84
CA ARG A 415 6.53 19.60 10.00
C ARG A 415 5.49 19.60 8.89
N GLU A 416 5.05 18.43 8.45
CA GLU A 416 4.00 18.29 7.44
C GLU A 416 2.86 17.40 7.92
N LEU A 417 1.63 17.87 7.76
CA LEU A 417 0.42 17.12 8.07
C LEU A 417 -0.58 17.24 6.91
N GLY A 418 -0.92 16.09 6.32
CA GLY A 418 -2.02 15.94 5.39
C GLY A 418 -3.18 15.19 6.04
N LEU A 419 -4.36 15.81 6.11
CA LEU A 419 -5.60 15.17 6.57
C LEU A 419 -6.66 15.42 5.51
N SER A 420 -6.93 14.43 4.66
CA SER A 420 -7.79 14.62 3.48
C SER A 420 -8.97 13.65 3.44
N ASN A 421 -9.95 13.96 2.58
CA ASN A 421 -11.07 13.09 2.22
C ASN A 421 -11.96 12.64 3.41
N PHE A 422 -12.31 13.57 4.30
CA PHE A 422 -13.15 13.29 5.48
C PHE A 422 -12.60 12.23 6.45
N THR A 423 -11.30 11.91 6.40
CA THR A 423 -10.67 10.88 7.24
C THR A 423 -11.04 11.04 8.73
N LEU A 424 -11.06 12.28 9.22
CA LEU A 424 -11.43 12.61 10.60
C LEU A 424 -12.81 13.29 10.73
N ARG A 425 -13.54 13.52 9.62
CA ARG A 425 -14.80 14.30 9.59
C ARG A 425 -14.68 15.56 10.48
N ASP A 426 -15.64 15.83 11.35
CA ASP A 426 -15.65 16.99 12.25
C ASP A 426 -14.54 16.97 13.32
N SER A 427 -13.96 15.80 13.62
CA SER A 427 -12.90 15.66 14.63
C SER A 427 -11.55 16.25 14.19
N VAL A 428 -11.42 16.60 12.91
CA VAL A 428 -10.25 17.36 12.41
C VAL A 428 -10.07 18.66 13.20
N VAL A 429 -11.16 19.32 13.59
CA VAL A 429 -11.12 20.58 14.35
C VAL A 429 -10.44 20.37 15.70
N GLU A 430 -10.67 19.22 16.33
CA GLU A 430 -10.07 18.87 17.63
C GLU A 430 -8.56 18.69 17.52
N VAL A 431 -8.09 18.06 16.44
CA VAL A 431 -6.66 17.89 16.13
C VAL A 431 -6.00 19.25 15.93
N LEU A 432 -6.59 20.08 15.06
CA LEU A 432 -6.04 21.39 14.73
C LEU A 432 -6.05 22.33 15.93
N SER A 433 -7.13 22.35 16.73
CA SER A 433 -7.24 23.21 17.92
C SER A 433 -6.18 22.90 18.96
N THR A 434 -5.88 21.61 19.16
CA THR A 434 -4.89 21.16 20.15
C THR A 434 -3.47 21.30 19.62
N GLY A 435 -3.25 20.94 18.35
CA GLY A 435 -1.94 20.91 17.71
C GLY A 435 -1.44 22.29 17.31
N LEU A 436 -2.20 23.02 16.49
CA LEU A 436 -1.78 24.32 15.96
C LEU A 436 -1.78 25.43 17.01
N GLY A 437 -2.62 25.32 18.06
CA GLY A 437 -2.64 26.26 19.17
C GLY A 437 -1.47 26.11 20.15
N SER A 438 -0.66 25.06 20.03
CA SER A 438 0.47 24.79 20.93
C SER A 438 1.71 25.60 20.57
N GLN A 439 2.40 26.15 21.57
CA GLN A 439 3.69 26.83 21.38
C GLN A 439 4.82 25.89 20.91
N HIS A 440 4.62 24.57 21.04
CA HIS A 440 5.58 23.55 20.64
C HIS A 440 5.35 23.02 19.23
N CYS A 441 4.30 23.48 18.54
CA CYS A 441 3.98 23.04 17.19
C CYS A 441 5.04 23.55 16.19
N LYS A 442 5.67 22.62 15.47
CA LYS A 442 6.68 22.90 14.42
C LYS A 442 6.11 22.76 13.01
N LEU A 443 4.79 22.69 12.87
CA LEU A 443 4.14 22.43 11.60
C LEU A 443 4.37 23.59 10.62
N GLU A 444 4.93 23.27 9.45
CA GLU A 444 5.22 24.19 8.36
C GLU A 444 4.25 24.02 7.19
N ILE A 445 3.77 22.79 6.95
CA ILE A 445 2.90 22.44 5.82
C ILE A 445 1.63 21.76 6.34
N LEU A 446 0.48 22.28 5.96
CA LEU A 446 -0.83 21.72 6.31
C LEU A 446 -1.67 21.52 5.06
N ARG A 447 -2.08 20.28 4.79
CA ARG A 447 -2.97 19.92 3.67
C ARG A 447 -4.29 19.39 4.19
N LEU A 448 -5.38 20.06 3.82
CA LEU A 448 -6.73 19.82 4.34
C LEU A 448 -7.73 19.51 3.22
N ASN A 449 -7.25 18.87 2.16
CA ASN A 449 -7.99 18.69 0.92
C ASN A 449 -9.25 17.84 1.13
N ARG A 450 -10.35 18.20 0.44
CA ARG A 450 -11.62 17.44 0.47
C ARG A 450 -12.18 17.24 1.88
N ASN A 451 -12.13 18.27 2.73
CA ASN A 451 -12.82 18.30 4.04
C ASN A 451 -14.04 19.22 4.01
N THR A 452 -15.04 18.94 4.85
CA THR A 452 -16.09 19.92 5.14
C THR A 452 -15.51 20.97 6.09
N LEU A 453 -15.21 22.15 5.55
CA LEU A 453 -14.89 23.30 6.37
C LEU A 453 -16.19 23.75 7.05
N THR A 454 -16.19 23.89 8.37
CA THR A 454 -17.27 24.57 9.11
C THR A 454 -16.77 25.94 9.55
N ASP A 455 -17.64 26.80 10.06
CA ASP A 455 -17.21 28.13 10.51
C ASP A 455 -16.25 28.00 11.71
N ASN A 456 -16.56 27.10 12.64
CA ASN A 456 -15.67 26.71 13.74
C ASN A 456 -14.32 26.16 13.25
N PHE A 457 -14.30 25.39 12.16
CA PHE A 457 -13.04 24.96 11.54
C PHE A 457 -12.20 26.16 11.08
N CYS A 458 -12.83 27.12 10.38
CA CYS A 458 -12.16 28.31 9.87
C CYS A 458 -11.64 29.18 11.01
N GLU A 459 -12.39 29.34 12.10
CA GLU A 459 -11.95 30.06 13.31
C GLU A 459 -10.67 29.46 13.91
N VAL A 460 -10.59 28.14 14.00
CA VAL A 460 -9.40 27.43 14.51
C VAL A 460 -8.21 27.64 13.57
N LEU A 461 -8.42 27.54 12.26
CA LEU A 461 -7.38 27.79 11.27
C LEU A 461 -6.89 29.24 11.31
N VAL A 462 -7.80 30.21 11.41
CA VAL A 462 -7.49 31.64 11.52
C VAL A 462 -6.71 31.93 12.80
N SER A 463 -7.13 31.38 13.93
CA SER A 463 -6.39 31.47 15.20
C SER A 463 -4.97 30.92 15.07
N ALA A 464 -4.81 29.78 14.40
CA ALA A 464 -3.52 29.16 14.16
C ALA A 464 -2.59 30.01 13.27
N ILE A 465 -3.06 30.49 12.12
CA ILE A 465 -2.23 31.31 11.23
C ILE A 465 -1.97 32.71 11.78
N SER A 466 -2.84 33.21 12.68
CA SER A 466 -2.68 34.51 13.32
C SER A 466 -1.78 34.47 14.56
N SER A 467 -1.35 33.30 15.02
CA SER A 467 -0.55 33.14 16.24
C SER A 467 0.94 33.37 15.99
N ASN A 468 1.61 34.11 16.88
CA ASN A 468 3.05 34.39 16.81
C ASN A 468 3.90 33.11 16.88
N SER A 469 3.40 32.08 17.56
CA SER A 469 4.07 30.79 17.72
C SER A 469 3.90 29.88 16.51
N SER A 470 3.10 30.27 15.51
CA SER A 470 2.91 29.49 14.30
C SER A 470 4.17 29.43 13.46
N HIS A 471 4.44 28.24 12.91
CA HIS A 471 5.51 27.99 11.93
C HIS A 471 4.94 27.71 10.53
N LEU A 472 3.63 27.84 10.35
CA LEU A 472 2.95 27.45 9.11
C LEU A 472 3.33 28.38 7.95
N LYS A 473 3.83 27.78 6.88
CA LYS A 473 4.27 28.44 5.64
C LYS A 473 3.44 28.03 4.44
N GLU A 474 2.95 26.79 4.38
CA GLU A 474 2.14 26.27 3.28
C GLU A 474 0.80 25.74 3.80
N LEU A 475 -0.29 26.19 3.15
CA LEU A 475 -1.64 25.76 3.43
C LEU A 475 -2.33 25.37 2.12
N ASP A 476 -2.63 24.09 2.00
CA ASP A 476 -3.39 23.54 0.88
C ASP A 476 -4.82 23.22 1.34
N ILE A 477 -5.77 23.93 0.74
CA ILE A 477 -7.21 23.70 0.90
C ILE A 477 -7.76 23.46 -0.50
N VAL A 478 -7.67 22.23 -0.97
CA VAL A 478 -8.11 21.84 -2.33
C VAL A 478 -9.45 21.12 -2.24
N HIS A 479 -10.40 21.46 -3.12
CA HIS A 479 -11.73 20.85 -3.19
C HIS A 479 -12.56 21.00 -1.90
N CYS A 480 -12.45 22.13 -1.22
CA CYS A 480 -13.27 22.45 -0.07
C CYS A 480 -14.21 23.60 -0.42
N ASP A 481 -15.52 23.42 -0.19
CA ASP A 481 -16.53 24.44 -0.47
C ASP A 481 -16.38 25.62 0.51
N LEU A 482 -15.75 26.69 0.03
CA LEU A 482 -15.53 27.93 0.77
C LEU A 482 -16.59 28.95 0.34
N ILE A 483 -17.69 29.00 1.09
CA ILE A 483 -18.63 30.12 0.98
C ILE A 483 -17.95 31.43 1.43
N ASP A 484 -18.48 32.57 1.00
CA ASP A 484 -17.85 33.89 1.15
C ASP A 484 -17.45 34.26 2.57
N LEU A 485 -18.35 34.01 3.53
CA LEU A 485 -18.10 34.26 4.95
C LEU A 485 -16.82 33.56 5.47
N ARG A 486 -16.46 32.41 4.90
CA ARG A 486 -15.27 31.64 5.31
C ARG A 486 -13.99 32.17 4.68
N VAL A 487 -14.06 32.66 3.44
CA VAL A 487 -12.91 33.32 2.80
C VAL A 487 -12.64 34.66 3.47
N GLU A 488 -13.69 35.37 3.89
CA GLU A 488 -13.57 36.57 4.71
C GLU A 488 -12.84 36.26 6.03
N LEU A 489 -13.27 35.21 6.76
CA LEU A 489 -12.58 34.75 7.97
C LEU A 489 -11.12 34.42 7.68
N LEU A 490 -10.82 33.61 6.65
CA LEU A 490 -9.44 33.28 6.28
C LEU A 490 -8.60 34.54 5.97
N SER A 491 -9.18 35.52 5.27
CA SER A 491 -8.57 36.81 4.97
C SER A 491 -8.22 37.58 6.25
N THR A 492 -9.05 37.54 7.30
CA THR A 492 -8.70 38.17 8.58
C THR A 492 -7.42 37.58 9.19
N GLY A 493 -7.22 36.27 9.06
CA GLY A 493 -6.00 35.61 9.52
C GLY A 493 -4.77 35.95 8.68
N LEU A 494 -4.92 36.02 7.36
CA LEU A 494 -3.85 36.44 6.43
C LEU A 494 -3.43 37.90 6.65
N LYS A 495 -4.35 38.75 7.12
CA LYS A 495 -4.09 40.16 7.48
C LYS A 495 -3.37 40.31 8.83
N SER A 496 -3.27 39.25 9.63
CA SER A 496 -2.57 39.32 10.90
C SER A 496 -1.08 39.62 10.69
N PRO A 497 -0.46 40.55 11.44
CA PRO A 497 0.97 40.83 11.35
C PRO A 497 1.85 39.65 11.78
N HIS A 498 1.24 38.62 12.36
CA HIS A 498 1.90 37.41 12.84
C HIS A 498 1.77 36.25 11.85
N CYS A 499 1.02 36.42 10.75
CA CYS A 499 0.90 35.42 9.71
C CYS A 499 2.22 35.27 8.96
N LYS A 500 2.75 34.03 8.91
CA LYS A 500 3.99 33.68 8.21
C LYS A 500 3.74 32.85 6.95
N LEU A 501 2.49 32.78 6.50
CA LEU A 501 2.09 31.95 5.38
C LEU A 501 2.70 32.50 4.08
N GLU A 502 3.45 31.65 3.39
CA GLU A 502 4.15 31.94 2.13
C GLU A 502 3.39 31.39 0.93
N LYS A 503 2.67 30.27 1.11
CA LYS A 503 1.95 29.57 0.05
C LYS A 503 0.52 29.24 0.46
N LEU A 504 -0.42 29.57 -0.41
CA LEU A 504 -1.84 29.27 -0.24
C LEU A 504 -2.41 28.69 -1.52
N ARG A 505 -2.97 27.48 -1.43
CA ARG A 505 -3.68 26.84 -2.55
C ARG A 505 -5.16 26.67 -2.22
N LEU A 506 -6.01 27.27 -3.04
CA LEU A 506 -7.48 27.24 -2.97
C LEU A 506 -8.08 26.66 -4.26
N TYR A 507 -7.54 25.54 -4.72
CA TYR A 507 -7.98 24.88 -5.95
C TYR A 507 -9.43 24.38 -5.82
N GLN A 508 -10.29 24.75 -6.76
CA GLN A 508 -11.69 24.31 -6.85
C GLN A 508 -12.45 24.46 -5.51
N CYS A 509 -12.48 25.68 -5.00
CA CYS A 509 -13.09 26.05 -3.72
C CYS A 509 -14.42 26.81 -3.86
N ASN A 510 -14.95 26.94 -5.08
CA ASN A 510 -16.14 27.73 -5.42
C ASN A 510 -16.01 29.23 -5.06
N LEU A 511 -14.80 29.78 -5.23
CA LEU A 511 -14.55 31.20 -4.94
C LEU A 511 -15.32 32.12 -5.91
N ASN A 512 -15.80 33.25 -5.40
CA ASN A 512 -16.47 34.27 -6.19
C ASN A 512 -15.79 35.67 -6.07
N ASN A 513 -16.49 36.73 -6.47
CA ASN A 513 -15.97 38.10 -6.42
C ASN A 513 -15.72 38.62 -4.98
N GLU A 514 -16.59 38.32 -4.01
CA GLU A 514 -16.40 38.72 -2.61
C GLU A 514 -15.17 38.01 -2.02
N SER A 515 -15.01 36.73 -2.36
CA SER A 515 -13.81 35.96 -2.05
C SER A 515 -12.54 36.59 -2.64
N CYS A 516 -12.58 37.05 -3.90
CA CYS A 516 -11.46 37.76 -4.54
C CYS A 516 -11.15 39.10 -3.86
N GLU A 517 -12.17 39.86 -3.44
CA GLU A 517 -12.01 41.12 -2.71
C GLU A 517 -11.32 40.88 -1.36
N ALA A 518 -11.77 39.87 -0.62
CA ALA A 518 -11.18 39.49 0.67
C ALA A 518 -9.70 39.09 0.52
N LEU A 519 -9.36 38.27 -0.48
CA LEU A 519 -7.98 37.88 -0.77
C LEU A 519 -7.13 39.05 -1.27
N ALA A 520 -7.65 39.88 -2.18
CA ALA A 520 -6.99 41.09 -2.66
C ALA A 520 -6.69 42.07 -1.52
N SER A 521 -7.60 42.21 -0.56
CA SER A 521 -7.40 43.02 0.63
C SER A 521 -6.28 42.45 1.52
N ALA A 522 -6.18 41.13 1.67
CA ALA A 522 -5.10 40.49 2.43
C ALA A 522 -3.73 40.66 1.77
N LEU A 523 -3.64 40.56 0.44
CA LEU A 523 -2.40 40.77 -0.33
C LEU A 523 -1.80 42.17 -0.18
N GLN A 524 -2.64 43.17 0.12
CA GLN A 524 -2.23 44.57 0.28
C GLN A 524 -1.79 44.93 1.71
N THR A 525 -1.86 43.98 2.65
CA THR A 525 -1.51 44.21 4.06
C THR A 525 0.00 44.30 4.27
N ILE A 526 0.44 45.05 5.29
CA ILE A 526 1.85 45.21 5.64
C ILE A 526 2.09 44.67 7.07
N PRO A 527 2.94 43.64 7.27
CA PRO A 527 3.61 42.84 6.24
C PRO A 527 2.70 41.74 5.67
N SER A 528 2.72 41.55 4.35
CA SER A 528 2.31 40.29 3.73
C SER A 528 3.56 39.41 3.52
N HIS A 529 3.41 38.11 3.78
CA HIS A 529 4.41 37.07 3.56
C HIS A 529 4.06 36.14 2.39
N LEU A 530 2.86 36.27 1.82
CA LEU A 530 2.38 35.38 0.77
C LEU A 530 3.12 35.63 -0.55
N THR A 531 3.82 34.60 -1.02
CA THR A 531 4.61 34.61 -2.27
C THR A 531 3.99 33.73 -3.36
N GLU A 532 3.20 32.71 -3.01
CA GLU A 532 2.52 31.82 -3.97
C GLU A 532 1.03 31.75 -3.66
N LEU A 533 0.20 32.04 -4.66
CA LEU A 533 -1.26 31.93 -4.57
C LEU A 533 -1.79 31.13 -5.77
N ASP A 534 -2.45 30.02 -5.48
CA ASP A 534 -3.10 29.18 -6.48
C ASP A 534 -4.62 29.22 -6.29
N LEU A 535 -5.33 29.77 -7.27
CA LEU A 535 -6.79 29.87 -7.29
C LEU A 535 -7.40 29.08 -8.45
N SER A 536 -6.65 28.12 -9.00
CA SER A 536 -7.06 27.38 -10.19
C SER A 536 -8.43 26.71 -10.01
N ASN A 537 -9.15 26.57 -11.12
CA ASN A 537 -10.45 25.91 -11.20
C ASN A 537 -11.54 26.56 -10.32
N ASN A 538 -11.51 27.89 -10.21
CA ASN A 538 -12.58 28.70 -9.61
C ASN A 538 -13.14 29.68 -10.65
N ASP A 539 -14.45 29.90 -10.68
CA ASP A 539 -15.14 30.77 -11.66
C ASP A 539 -14.97 32.28 -11.36
N LEU A 540 -13.72 32.75 -11.30
CA LEU A 540 -13.38 34.11 -10.90
C LEU A 540 -13.82 35.16 -11.94
N LYS A 541 -13.74 34.81 -13.23
CA LYS A 541 -14.01 35.69 -14.38
C LYS A 541 -13.12 36.94 -14.36
N ASP A 542 -13.34 37.84 -15.33
CA ASP A 542 -12.59 39.09 -15.42
C ASP A 542 -12.82 40.01 -14.21
N SER A 543 -13.99 39.93 -13.56
CA SER A 543 -14.30 40.72 -12.36
C SER A 543 -13.46 40.35 -11.15
N GLY A 544 -13.26 39.04 -10.90
CA GLY A 544 -12.38 38.58 -9.82
C GLY A 544 -10.92 38.91 -10.12
N VAL A 545 -10.48 38.72 -11.37
CA VAL A 545 -9.13 39.06 -11.80
C VAL A 545 -8.84 40.55 -11.69
N LYS A 546 -9.82 41.43 -11.93
CA LYS A 546 -9.69 42.88 -11.72
C LYS A 546 -9.36 43.23 -10.27
N LEU A 547 -10.02 42.59 -9.31
CA LEU A 547 -9.78 42.80 -7.87
C LEU A 547 -8.38 42.35 -7.49
N LEU A 548 -7.97 41.16 -7.95
CA LEU A 548 -6.61 40.64 -7.73
C LEU A 548 -5.55 41.52 -8.40
N SER A 549 -5.80 42.00 -9.62
CA SER A 549 -4.90 42.91 -10.35
C SER A 549 -4.70 44.23 -9.62
N THR A 550 -5.73 44.74 -8.96
CA THR A 550 -5.62 45.94 -8.11
C THR A 550 -4.65 45.70 -6.95
N ALA A 551 -4.67 44.51 -6.34
CA ALA A 551 -3.72 44.14 -5.29
C ALA A 551 -2.30 43.92 -5.83
N LEU A 552 -2.14 43.30 -7.00
CA LEU A 552 -0.84 43.12 -7.67
C LEU A 552 -0.18 44.46 -8.01
N GLY A 553 -0.98 45.46 -8.38
CA GLY A 553 -0.51 46.82 -8.63
C GLY A 553 -0.07 47.56 -7.37
N ASN A 554 -0.22 47.00 -6.17
CA ASN A 554 0.20 47.62 -4.92
C ASN A 554 1.71 47.36 -4.67
N PRO A 555 2.53 48.39 -4.37
CA PRO A 555 3.98 48.23 -4.16
C PRO A 555 4.35 47.38 -2.94
N HIS A 556 3.39 47.05 -2.08
CA HIS A 556 3.60 46.18 -0.91
C HIS A 556 3.24 44.71 -1.17
N CYS A 557 2.64 44.39 -2.31
CA CYS A 557 2.32 43.02 -2.69
C CYS A 557 3.61 42.27 -3.05
N LYS A 558 3.93 41.19 -2.31
CA LYS A 558 5.15 40.39 -2.52
C LYS A 558 4.93 39.10 -3.30
N LEU A 559 3.78 38.97 -3.94
CA LEU A 559 3.42 37.75 -4.64
C LEU A 559 4.39 37.51 -5.81
N GLU A 560 5.04 36.34 -5.80
CA GLU A 560 5.98 35.91 -6.85
C GLU A 560 5.31 34.95 -7.85
N THR A 561 4.32 34.17 -7.41
CA THR A 561 3.60 33.20 -8.25
C THR A 561 2.10 33.35 -8.09
N LEU A 562 1.40 33.51 -9.20
CA LEU A 562 -0.07 33.50 -9.27
C LEU A 562 -0.53 32.45 -10.29
N ARG A 563 -1.34 31.49 -9.86
CA ARG A 563 -1.94 30.48 -10.74
C ARG A 563 -3.45 30.66 -10.83
N LEU A 564 -3.93 30.85 -12.04
CA LEU A 564 -5.33 31.00 -12.42
C LEU A 564 -5.82 30.03 -13.53
N PRO A 565 -5.27 28.80 -13.71
CA PRO A 565 -5.86 27.84 -14.63
C PRO A 565 -7.36 27.64 -14.46
N PHE A 566 -8.11 27.52 -15.56
CA PHE A 566 -9.56 27.28 -15.53
C PHE A 566 -10.38 28.34 -14.77
N CYS A 567 -9.93 29.61 -14.73
CA CYS A 567 -10.63 30.69 -14.03
C CYS A 567 -11.61 31.53 -14.87
N ARG A 568 -11.80 31.15 -16.14
CA ARG A 568 -12.60 31.89 -17.15
C ARG A 568 -12.14 33.33 -17.38
N VAL A 569 -10.82 33.54 -17.36
CA VAL A 569 -10.20 34.83 -17.65
C VAL A 569 -10.27 35.10 -19.15
N THR A 570 -10.74 36.27 -19.57
CA THR A 570 -10.80 36.67 -20.98
C THR A 570 -9.73 37.71 -21.32
N LYS A 571 -9.76 38.26 -22.54
CA LYS A 571 -8.93 39.41 -22.92
C LYS A 571 -9.08 40.61 -21.97
N GLU A 572 -10.26 40.80 -21.36
CA GLU A 572 -10.49 41.91 -20.43
C GLU A 572 -9.71 41.68 -19.12
N GLY A 573 -9.76 40.46 -18.57
CA GLY A 573 -8.94 40.07 -17.43
C GLY A 573 -7.45 40.21 -17.70
N CYS A 574 -7.00 39.88 -18.91
CA CYS A 574 -5.61 40.04 -19.33
C CYS A 574 -5.18 41.52 -19.38
N ASP A 575 -6.07 42.43 -19.77
CA ASP A 575 -5.81 43.88 -19.78
C ASP A 575 -5.61 44.42 -18.35
N TYR A 576 -6.43 43.96 -17.39
CA TYR A 576 -6.25 44.29 -15.97
C TYR A 576 -4.90 43.78 -15.43
N LEU A 577 -4.54 42.53 -15.75
CA LEU A 577 -3.25 41.95 -15.34
C LEU A 577 -2.06 42.69 -15.98
N ALA A 578 -2.10 42.96 -17.29
CA ALA A 578 -1.04 43.70 -17.99
C ALA A 578 -0.87 45.12 -17.42
N SER A 579 -1.98 45.80 -17.11
CA SER A 579 -1.96 47.12 -16.46
C SER A 579 -1.31 47.07 -15.07
N ALA A 580 -1.62 46.05 -14.27
CA ALA A 580 -1.00 45.88 -12.95
C ALA A 580 0.51 45.61 -13.04
N LEU A 581 0.92 44.76 -13.99
CA LEU A 581 2.33 44.38 -14.20
C LEU A 581 3.20 45.53 -14.73
N THR A 582 2.60 46.51 -15.41
CA THR A 582 3.32 47.69 -15.95
C THR A 582 3.35 48.87 -14.98
N SER A 583 2.45 48.92 -14.00
CA SER A 583 2.29 50.09 -13.11
C SER A 583 3.31 50.16 -11.96
N ASN A 584 3.98 49.05 -11.62
CA ASN A 584 4.99 48.96 -10.56
C ASN A 584 6.01 47.86 -10.90
N PRO A 585 7.24 47.86 -10.34
CA PRO A 585 8.13 46.71 -10.48
C PRO A 585 7.48 45.52 -9.76
N SER A 586 6.75 44.72 -10.52
CA SER A 586 6.06 43.54 -10.01
C SER A 586 7.09 42.57 -9.44
N HIS A 587 6.83 42.07 -8.24
CA HIS A 587 7.60 40.94 -7.69
C HIS A 587 7.20 39.61 -8.34
N LEU A 588 6.14 39.61 -9.16
CA LEU A 588 5.63 38.43 -9.85
C LEU A 588 6.67 37.91 -10.86
N ARG A 589 6.99 36.63 -10.73
CA ARG A 589 7.92 35.87 -11.56
C ARG A 589 7.23 34.77 -12.34
N GLU A 590 6.08 34.30 -11.88
CA GLU A 590 5.29 33.26 -12.55
C GLU A 590 3.80 33.65 -12.55
N LEU A 591 3.21 33.67 -13.74
CA LEU A 591 1.78 33.85 -13.94
C LEU A 591 1.27 32.69 -14.81
N ASP A 592 0.48 31.80 -14.20
CA ASP A 592 -0.17 30.73 -14.96
C ASP A 592 -1.62 31.10 -15.29
N LEU A 593 -1.89 31.23 -16.58
CA LEU A 593 -3.18 31.50 -17.19
C LEU A 593 -3.60 30.39 -18.17
N SER A 594 -3.00 29.20 -18.09
CA SER A 594 -3.41 28.07 -18.92
C SER A 594 -4.90 27.75 -18.79
N TYR A 595 -5.52 27.13 -19.79
CA TYR A 595 -6.94 26.79 -19.80
C TYR A 595 -7.96 27.95 -19.53
N ASN A 596 -7.66 29.17 -19.98
CA ASN A 596 -8.49 30.38 -20.01
C ASN A 596 -8.73 30.90 -21.44
N TYR A 597 -9.25 32.14 -21.59
CA TYR A 597 -9.66 32.78 -22.86
C TYR A 597 -8.96 34.12 -23.17
N PRO A 598 -7.64 34.25 -23.02
CA PRO A 598 -6.95 35.52 -23.30
C PRO A 598 -7.18 36.02 -24.73
N GLY A 599 -7.29 35.10 -25.70
CA GLY A 599 -7.31 35.39 -27.14
C GLY A 599 -6.03 36.08 -27.63
N ASP A 600 -5.81 36.15 -28.94
CA ASP A 600 -4.59 36.74 -29.52
C ASP A 600 -4.26 38.13 -28.96
N SER A 601 -5.29 38.95 -28.73
CA SER A 601 -5.12 40.29 -28.14
C SER A 601 -4.64 40.23 -26.70
N GLY A 602 -5.19 39.34 -25.86
CA GLY A 602 -4.78 39.20 -24.46
C GLY A 602 -3.37 38.63 -24.35
N VAL A 603 -3.05 37.63 -25.16
CA VAL A 603 -1.69 37.06 -25.25
C VAL A 603 -0.68 38.12 -25.67
N LYS A 604 -1.01 38.95 -26.66
CA LYS A 604 -0.14 40.05 -27.10
C LYS A 604 0.06 41.11 -26.02
N MET A 605 -0.99 41.47 -25.27
CA MET A 605 -0.91 42.42 -24.16
C MET A 605 0.02 41.91 -23.04
N LEU A 606 -0.11 40.63 -22.67
CA LEU A 606 0.74 40.01 -21.66
C LEU A 606 2.16 39.75 -22.16
N SER A 607 2.36 39.41 -23.43
CA SER A 607 3.69 39.21 -24.00
C SER A 607 4.49 40.52 -24.09
N ALA A 608 3.81 41.64 -24.33
CA ALA A 608 4.45 42.96 -24.38
C ALA A 608 5.03 43.38 -23.01
N THR A 609 4.50 42.86 -21.89
CA THR A 609 5.07 43.14 -20.56
C THR A 609 6.37 42.38 -20.30
N MET A 610 6.70 41.36 -21.11
CA MET A 610 7.96 40.59 -21.04
C MET A 610 9.13 41.26 -21.79
N GLU A 611 8.85 42.23 -22.66
CA GLU A 611 9.90 42.95 -23.41
C GLU A 611 10.65 43.99 -22.55
N ASP A 612 10.15 44.28 -21.34
CA ASP A 612 10.85 45.12 -20.36
C ASP A 612 12.01 44.36 -19.72
N PRO A 613 13.28 44.79 -19.90
CA PRO A 613 14.46 44.14 -19.30
C PRO A 613 14.43 44.05 -17.77
N ALA A 614 13.57 44.83 -17.10
CA ALA A 614 13.37 44.81 -15.65
C ALA A 614 12.44 43.66 -15.18
N CYS A 615 11.68 43.02 -16.08
CA CYS A 615 10.64 42.05 -15.73
C CYS A 615 11.03 40.61 -16.16
N ARG A 616 11.50 39.78 -15.23
CA ARG A 616 11.76 38.33 -15.45
C ARG A 616 10.50 37.49 -15.18
N LEU A 617 9.37 37.86 -15.79
CA LEU A 617 8.10 37.18 -15.61
C LEU A 617 7.96 36.02 -16.62
N ASN A 618 7.70 34.82 -16.12
CA ASN A 618 7.29 33.67 -16.92
C ASN A 618 5.75 33.61 -16.96
N ILE A 619 5.17 33.61 -18.15
CA ILE A 619 3.71 33.55 -18.33
C ILE A 619 3.36 32.25 -19.05
N ASN A 620 2.59 31.38 -18.39
CA ASN A 620 2.04 30.18 -19.00
C ASN A 620 0.65 30.47 -19.56
N ILE A 621 0.46 30.25 -20.87
CA ILE A 621 -0.79 30.47 -21.62
C ILE A 621 -1.17 29.18 -22.38
N ASP A 622 -0.54 28.05 -22.06
CA ASP A 622 -0.74 26.79 -22.77
C ASP A 622 -2.20 26.33 -22.74
N GLN A 623 -2.65 25.70 -23.84
CA GLN A 623 -3.99 25.07 -23.97
C GLN A 623 -5.20 26.04 -23.88
N ASN A 624 -4.97 27.34 -24.08
CA ASN A 624 -6.00 28.39 -24.06
C ASN A 624 -6.92 28.44 -25.30
N ASP A 625 -6.50 27.82 -26.40
CA ASP A 625 -7.29 27.79 -27.65
C ASP A 625 -8.29 26.63 -27.72
N GLU A 626 -8.13 25.59 -26.88
CA GLU A 626 -8.85 24.31 -27.03
C GLU A 626 -9.79 23.92 -25.88
N CYS A 627 -9.75 24.56 -24.71
CA CYS A 627 -10.44 24.02 -23.52
C CYS A 627 -11.81 24.58 -23.16
N TRP A 628 -12.41 25.41 -24.01
CA TRP A 628 -13.77 25.85 -23.80
C TRP A 628 -14.51 26.05 -25.12
N VAL A 629 -15.20 25.00 -25.55
CA VAL A 629 -16.02 25.05 -26.75
C VAL A 629 -17.39 25.60 -26.37
N LYS A 630 -17.85 26.67 -27.03
CA LYS A 630 -19.26 27.10 -26.96
C LYS A 630 -20.14 25.90 -27.32
N LEU A 631 -21.21 25.63 -26.56
CA LEU A 631 -22.14 24.52 -26.86
C LEU A 631 -22.61 24.52 -28.32
N GLU A 632 -22.91 25.69 -28.88
CA GLU A 632 -23.25 25.88 -30.30
C GLU A 632 -22.18 25.37 -31.29
N LEU A 633 -20.90 25.41 -30.91
CA LEU A 633 -19.80 24.92 -31.74
C LEU A 633 -19.64 23.40 -31.63
N LEU A 634 -19.87 22.80 -30.46
CA LEU A 634 -19.89 21.34 -30.29
C LEU A 634 -21.05 20.70 -31.03
N LYS A 635 -22.23 21.34 -31.02
CA LYS A 635 -23.42 20.88 -31.76
C LYS A 635 -23.17 20.72 -33.25
N LYS A 636 -22.19 21.42 -33.85
CA LYS A 636 -21.79 21.20 -35.26
C LYS A 636 -21.24 19.81 -35.53
N TYR A 637 -20.73 19.14 -34.50
CA TYR A 637 -20.20 17.78 -34.55
C TYR A 637 -21.18 16.76 -33.97
N ALA A 638 -22.44 17.14 -33.74
CA ALA A 638 -23.46 16.25 -33.21
C ALA A 638 -23.58 14.98 -34.06
N CYS A 639 -23.60 13.83 -33.41
CA CYS A 639 -23.84 12.54 -34.06
C CYS A 639 -24.97 11.77 -33.39
N ASP A 640 -25.79 11.10 -34.21
CA ASP A 640 -26.76 10.14 -33.73
C ASP A 640 -26.09 8.79 -33.47
N LEU A 641 -26.35 8.22 -32.30
CA LEU A 641 -25.81 6.94 -31.86
C LEU A 641 -26.94 5.92 -31.66
N THR A 642 -26.63 4.64 -31.92
CA THR A 642 -27.58 3.53 -31.80
C THR A 642 -26.96 2.38 -31.02
N LEU A 643 -27.61 1.94 -29.94
CA LEU A 643 -27.13 0.81 -29.14
C LEU A 643 -27.21 -0.50 -29.94
N ASP A 644 -26.16 -1.32 -29.85
CA ASP A 644 -26.07 -2.57 -30.60
C ASP A 644 -26.62 -3.77 -29.80
N PRO A 645 -27.77 -4.35 -30.19
CA PRO A 645 -28.32 -5.55 -29.57
C PRO A 645 -27.41 -6.78 -29.67
N ASN A 646 -26.42 -6.79 -30.58
CA ASN A 646 -25.47 -7.90 -30.72
C ASN A 646 -24.36 -7.87 -29.65
N THR A 647 -24.10 -6.71 -29.04
CA THR A 647 -23.08 -6.55 -27.99
C THR A 647 -23.68 -6.59 -26.58
N ALA A 648 -24.95 -6.18 -26.44
CA ALA A 648 -25.63 -6.04 -25.16
C ALA A 648 -25.64 -7.32 -24.31
N ASN A 649 -25.30 -7.22 -23.03
CA ASN A 649 -25.48 -8.32 -22.08
C ASN A 649 -26.95 -8.79 -22.05
N LYS A 650 -27.19 -10.08 -21.80
CA LYS A 650 -28.54 -10.64 -21.70
C LYS A 650 -29.38 -10.05 -20.57
N HIS A 651 -28.78 -9.39 -19.57
CA HIS A 651 -29.50 -8.67 -18.51
C HIS A 651 -29.82 -7.21 -18.88
N LEU A 652 -29.48 -6.74 -20.07
CA LEU A 652 -29.81 -5.40 -20.52
C LEU A 652 -30.98 -5.44 -21.50
N SER A 653 -31.98 -4.59 -21.32
CA SER A 653 -33.06 -4.38 -22.28
C SER A 653 -32.83 -3.10 -23.07
N LEU A 654 -32.94 -3.21 -24.41
CA LEU A 654 -32.89 -2.07 -25.32
C LEU A 654 -34.31 -1.70 -25.76
N SER A 655 -34.65 -0.41 -25.67
CA SER A 655 -35.96 0.14 -26.04
C SER A 655 -35.84 1.45 -26.83
N GLU A 656 -36.98 2.01 -27.24
CA GLU A 656 -37.06 3.29 -27.96
C GLU A 656 -36.15 3.35 -29.20
N GLY A 657 -36.24 2.32 -30.04
CA GLY A 657 -35.41 2.22 -31.25
C GLY A 657 -33.91 2.02 -30.95
N ASN A 658 -33.58 1.35 -29.83
CA ASN A 658 -32.22 1.15 -29.33
C ASN A 658 -31.51 2.44 -28.91
N ARG A 659 -32.27 3.42 -28.40
CA ARG A 659 -31.72 4.66 -27.81
C ARG A 659 -31.69 4.63 -26.28
N VAL A 660 -32.41 3.69 -25.67
CA VAL A 660 -32.48 3.53 -24.21
C VAL A 660 -32.02 2.12 -23.84
N VAL A 661 -31.14 2.03 -22.84
CA VAL A 661 -30.75 0.77 -22.20
C VAL A 661 -31.13 0.78 -20.73
N ARG A 662 -31.66 -0.35 -20.24
CA ARG A 662 -32.00 -0.58 -18.83
C ARG A 662 -31.48 -1.92 -18.34
N TYR A 663 -31.14 -1.98 -17.06
CA TYR A 663 -30.87 -3.25 -16.40
C TYR A 663 -32.17 -3.98 -16.04
N GLU A 664 -32.23 -5.27 -16.33
CA GLU A 664 -33.35 -6.16 -16.04
C GLU A 664 -32.87 -7.42 -15.31
N ILE A 665 -33.57 -7.77 -14.23
CA ILE A 665 -33.30 -9.01 -13.49
C ILE A 665 -33.49 -10.24 -14.41
N LYS A 666 -34.46 -10.17 -15.33
CA LYS A 666 -34.74 -11.24 -16.30
C LYS A 666 -33.84 -11.13 -17.53
N LYS A 667 -33.32 -12.28 -17.97
CA LYS A 667 -32.56 -12.37 -19.22
C LYS A 667 -33.46 -12.09 -20.42
N GLN A 668 -33.04 -11.16 -21.26
CA GLN A 668 -33.65 -10.82 -22.52
C GLN A 668 -33.37 -11.93 -23.56
N PRO A 669 -34.30 -12.19 -24.48
CA PRO A 669 -34.22 -13.28 -25.46
C PRO A 669 -33.28 -12.95 -26.62
N TYR A 670 -32.10 -12.41 -26.35
CA TYR A 670 -31.10 -12.12 -27.37
C TYR A 670 -30.38 -13.40 -27.83
N PRO A 671 -30.19 -13.59 -29.15
CA PRO A 671 -29.45 -14.73 -29.68
C PRO A 671 -27.97 -14.65 -29.26
N ASP A 672 -27.32 -15.79 -29.15
CA ASP A 672 -25.88 -15.83 -28.92
C ASP A 672 -25.14 -15.16 -30.08
N HIS A 673 -24.11 -14.37 -29.76
CA HIS A 673 -23.33 -13.61 -30.72
C HIS A 673 -21.89 -13.47 -30.21
N PRO A 674 -20.86 -13.56 -31.08
CA PRO A 674 -19.45 -13.50 -30.66
C PRO A 674 -19.06 -12.19 -29.96
N GLU A 675 -19.70 -11.08 -30.31
CA GLU A 675 -19.41 -9.75 -29.74
C GLU A 675 -20.21 -9.42 -28.47
N ARG A 676 -21.04 -10.36 -28.00
CA ARG A 676 -21.90 -10.16 -26.83
C ARG A 676 -21.10 -10.18 -25.54
N PHE A 677 -21.35 -9.23 -24.64
CA PHE A 677 -20.85 -9.31 -23.27
C PHE A 677 -21.63 -10.36 -22.46
N TYR A 678 -20.91 -11.26 -21.77
CA TYR A 678 -21.53 -12.32 -20.97
C TYR A 678 -21.49 -12.01 -19.47
N ASP A 679 -20.33 -11.58 -18.98
CA ASP A 679 -20.06 -11.47 -17.55
C ASP A 679 -20.26 -10.04 -17.01
N ALA A 680 -20.07 -9.02 -17.87
CA ALA A 680 -20.25 -7.61 -17.52
C ALA A 680 -21.54 -7.03 -18.15
N PHE A 681 -22.27 -6.21 -17.39
CA PHE A 681 -23.53 -5.58 -17.82
C PHE A 681 -23.28 -4.36 -18.72
N GLN A 682 -22.77 -4.61 -19.93
CA GLN A 682 -22.31 -3.58 -20.86
C GLN A 682 -22.94 -3.70 -22.25
N VAL A 683 -22.93 -2.60 -23.01
CA VAL A 683 -23.38 -2.49 -24.41
C VAL A 683 -22.57 -1.42 -25.15
N LEU A 684 -22.36 -1.59 -26.46
CA LEU A 684 -21.72 -0.61 -27.34
C LEU A 684 -22.75 -0.02 -28.32
N CYS A 685 -22.44 1.15 -28.84
CA CYS A 685 -23.08 1.67 -30.05
C CYS A 685 -22.55 0.99 -31.32
N ARG A 686 -23.33 1.05 -32.39
CA ARG A 686 -22.99 0.48 -33.71
C ARG A 686 -21.99 1.33 -34.47
N GLU A 687 -22.05 2.64 -34.26
CA GLU A 687 -21.30 3.64 -34.99
C GLU A 687 -19.83 3.65 -34.55
N ALA A 688 -18.93 3.60 -35.53
CA ALA A 688 -17.50 3.70 -35.34
C ALA A 688 -17.05 5.15 -35.55
N LEU A 689 -16.45 5.76 -34.52
CA LEU A 689 -16.07 7.16 -34.50
C LEU A 689 -14.57 7.31 -34.81
N THR A 690 -14.25 8.12 -35.82
CA THR A 690 -12.87 8.34 -36.33
C THR A 690 -12.56 9.82 -36.59
N GLU A 691 -13.53 10.70 -36.41
CA GLU A 691 -13.41 12.15 -36.66
C GLU A 691 -13.85 12.92 -35.40
N ARG A 692 -14.26 14.17 -35.57
CA ARG A 692 -14.86 14.98 -34.51
C ARG A 692 -16.33 14.63 -34.32
N HIS A 693 -16.68 14.24 -33.10
CA HIS A 693 -18.04 13.82 -32.74
C HIS A 693 -18.46 14.39 -31.39
N TYR A 694 -19.73 14.75 -31.28
CA TYR A 694 -20.35 15.20 -30.05
C TYR A 694 -21.67 14.44 -29.84
N TRP A 695 -21.92 13.96 -28.63
CA TRP A 695 -23.21 13.36 -28.28
C TRP A 695 -23.56 13.64 -26.83
N GLU A 696 -24.86 13.59 -26.54
CA GLU A 696 -25.40 13.82 -25.20
C GLU A 696 -26.18 12.59 -24.73
N MET A 697 -26.18 12.36 -23.42
CA MET A 697 -26.95 11.29 -22.79
C MET A 697 -27.51 11.73 -21.44
N GLU A 698 -28.61 11.11 -21.03
CA GLU A 698 -29.19 11.24 -19.69
C GLU A 698 -29.11 9.92 -18.95
N SER A 699 -28.65 9.94 -17.69
CA SER A 699 -28.48 8.74 -16.88
C SER A 699 -28.85 8.90 -15.41
N THR A 700 -29.20 7.78 -14.78
CA THR A 700 -29.40 7.64 -13.32
C THR A 700 -28.06 7.54 -12.58
N ASP A 701 -28.07 7.63 -11.25
CA ASP A 701 -26.89 7.35 -10.43
C ASP A 701 -26.55 5.85 -10.54
N ASP A 702 -25.27 5.49 -10.76
CA ASP A 702 -24.74 4.12 -11.00
C ASP A 702 -24.69 3.65 -12.49
N VAL A 703 -24.06 4.45 -13.35
CA VAL A 703 -23.71 4.06 -14.73
C VAL A 703 -22.25 4.38 -15.08
N VAL A 704 -21.69 3.58 -15.99
CA VAL A 704 -20.38 3.80 -16.64
C VAL A 704 -20.64 4.26 -18.07
N LEU A 705 -19.96 5.32 -18.51
CA LEU A 705 -20.07 5.83 -19.88
C LEU A 705 -18.68 6.11 -20.46
N GLY A 706 -18.43 5.67 -21.67
CA GLY A 706 -17.10 5.80 -22.25
C GLY A 706 -17.05 5.47 -23.72
N VAL A 707 -15.83 5.26 -24.19
CA VAL A 707 -15.51 4.80 -25.54
C VAL A 707 -14.51 3.66 -25.45
N THR A 708 -14.58 2.75 -26.41
CA THR A 708 -13.71 1.57 -26.45
C THR A 708 -13.35 1.18 -27.88
N TYR A 709 -12.19 0.55 -28.06
CA TYR A 709 -11.91 -0.15 -29.30
C TYR A 709 -12.78 -1.40 -29.43
N LYS A 710 -13.04 -1.80 -30.68
CA LYS A 710 -13.90 -2.96 -30.97
C LYS A 710 -13.39 -4.26 -30.30
N GLY A 711 -12.07 -4.39 -30.19
CA GLY A 711 -11.35 -5.55 -29.65
C GLY A 711 -11.32 -5.68 -28.11
N ILE A 712 -12.18 -4.97 -27.38
CA ILE A 712 -12.38 -5.20 -25.94
C ILE A 712 -12.87 -6.65 -25.68
N LYS A 713 -12.39 -7.26 -24.60
CA LYS A 713 -12.68 -8.65 -24.24
C LYS A 713 -14.16 -8.81 -23.85
N ARG A 714 -14.79 -9.90 -24.31
CA ARG A 714 -16.25 -10.12 -24.18
C ARG A 714 -16.65 -11.16 -23.12
N LYS A 715 -15.70 -12.01 -22.71
CA LYS A 715 -15.90 -13.16 -21.81
C LYS A 715 -14.72 -13.32 -20.83
N GLY A 716 -15.02 -13.75 -19.60
CA GLY A 716 -14.05 -14.05 -18.54
C GLY A 716 -14.59 -13.66 -17.16
N SER A 717 -13.97 -14.17 -16.08
CA SER A 717 -14.27 -13.67 -14.72
C SER A 717 -14.13 -12.13 -14.70
N ILE A 718 -15.01 -11.43 -13.97
CA ILE A 718 -15.03 -9.96 -13.87
C ILE A 718 -13.64 -9.52 -13.39
N SER A 719 -12.82 -9.15 -14.36
CA SER A 719 -11.42 -8.74 -14.25
C SER A 719 -11.27 -7.46 -15.05
N ASN A 720 -10.21 -6.72 -14.76
CA ASN A 720 -9.95 -5.41 -15.36
C ASN A 720 -10.03 -5.42 -16.91
N ASP A 721 -9.69 -6.53 -17.56
CA ASP A 721 -9.70 -6.67 -19.03
C ASP A 721 -11.08 -6.61 -19.71
N VAL A 722 -12.17 -6.93 -19.01
CA VAL A 722 -13.53 -7.03 -19.60
C VAL A 722 -14.36 -5.77 -19.36
N VAL A 723 -14.07 -5.04 -18.30
CA VAL A 723 -14.84 -3.87 -17.86
C VAL A 723 -14.32 -2.61 -18.57
N ILE A 724 -15.23 -1.82 -19.15
CA ILE A 724 -14.95 -0.54 -19.80
C ILE A 724 -14.26 0.39 -18.80
N GLY A 725 -13.11 0.96 -19.17
CA GLY A 725 -12.27 1.83 -18.33
C GLY A 725 -11.12 1.13 -17.62
N HIS A 726 -11.26 -0.17 -17.34
CA HIS A 726 -10.27 -0.93 -16.57
C HIS A 726 -9.20 -1.61 -17.44
N ASN A 727 -9.17 -1.33 -18.73
CA ASN A 727 -8.20 -1.88 -19.69
C ASN A 727 -7.61 -0.79 -20.58
N ASP A 728 -6.53 -1.12 -21.28
CA ASP A 728 -5.81 -0.25 -22.20
C ASP A 728 -6.58 0.09 -23.49
N LYS A 729 -7.77 -0.51 -23.71
CA LYS A 729 -8.60 -0.31 -24.91
C LYS A 729 -9.83 0.55 -24.68
N SER A 730 -9.99 1.14 -23.50
CA SER A 730 -11.18 1.92 -23.17
C SER A 730 -10.90 3.10 -22.24
N TRP A 731 -11.74 4.12 -22.37
CA TRP A 731 -11.73 5.35 -21.60
C TRP A 731 -13.15 5.62 -21.14
N CYS A 732 -13.37 5.85 -19.85
CA CYS A 732 -14.71 6.04 -19.34
C CYS A 732 -14.79 7.03 -18.19
N MET A 733 -16.04 7.39 -17.88
CA MET A 733 -16.45 8.02 -16.65
C MET A 733 -17.37 7.06 -15.88
N GLU A 734 -17.03 6.75 -14.63
CA GLU A 734 -17.81 5.93 -13.70
C GLU A 734 -18.39 6.80 -12.58
N TYR A 735 -19.60 6.45 -12.13
CA TYR A 735 -20.25 7.11 -10.98
C TYR A 735 -20.30 8.65 -11.07
N LYS A 736 -20.29 9.20 -12.30
CA LYS A 736 -20.25 10.65 -12.62
C LYS A 736 -18.99 11.40 -12.13
N THR A 737 -18.00 10.68 -11.62
CA THR A 737 -16.96 11.24 -10.75
C THR A 737 -15.59 10.64 -10.98
N HIS A 738 -15.52 9.39 -11.41
CA HIS A 738 -14.28 8.65 -11.64
C HIS A 738 -14.02 8.65 -13.13
N PHE A 739 -12.80 8.97 -13.57
CA PHE A 739 -12.42 8.90 -14.98
C PHE A 739 -11.32 7.85 -15.13
N CYS A 740 -11.63 6.76 -15.83
CA CYS A 740 -10.82 5.55 -15.83
C CYS A 740 -10.23 5.27 -17.21
N HIS A 741 -8.95 4.91 -17.23
CA HIS A 741 -8.27 4.30 -18.37
C HIS A 741 -7.17 3.36 -17.89
N ASN A 742 -7.10 2.13 -18.44
CA ASN A 742 -6.10 1.13 -18.06
C ASN A 742 -6.02 0.85 -16.55
N GLY A 743 -7.16 0.93 -15.86
CA GLY A 743 -7.25 0.73 -14.41
C GLY A 743 -6.64 1.86 -13.56
N ALA A 744 -6.12 2.91 -14.19
CA ALA A 744 -5.82 4.17 -13.53
C ALA A 744 -7.10 5.01 -13.48
N ASP A 745 -7.41 5.55 -12.30
CA ASP A 745 -8.62 6.34 -12.04
C ASP A 745 -8.21 7.73 -11.54
N ILE A 746 -8.86 8.74 -12.10
CA ILE A 746 -8.82 10.10 -11.58
C ILE A 746 -10.22 10.45 -11.09
N THR A 747 -10.37 10.57 -9.77
CA THR A 747 -11.66 10.83 -9.13
C THR A 747 -11.85 12.32 -8.79
N PHE A 748 -12.92 12.91 -9.30
CA PHE A 748 -13.47 14.22 -8.93
C PHE A 748 -14.74 14.04 -8.09
N PRO A 749 -15.01 14.84 -7.06
CA PRO A 749 -16.23 14.68 -6.26
C PRO A 749 -17.51 14.98 -7.07
N PRO A 750 -18.66 14.38 -6.70
CA PRO A 750 -19.91 14.60 -7.43
C PRO A 750 -20.37 16.05 -7.32
N PHE A 751 -20.79 16.62 -8.45
CA PHE A 751 -21.47 17.91 -8.48
C PHE A 751 -22.73 17.84 -7.59
N ARG A 752 -22.89 18.76 -6.63
CA ARG A 752 -24.11 18.82 -5.80
C ARG A 752 -25.30 19.25 -6.66
N ASN A 753 -26.38 18.48 -6.53
CA ASN A 753 -27.77 18.80 -6.90
C ASN A 753 -28.06 19.07 -8.40
N HIS A 754 -28.57 18.06 -9.11
CA HIS A 754 -29.95 18.02 -9.64
C HIS A 754 -30.30 16.60 -10.11
N SER A 755 -31.55 16.19 -9.95
CA SER A 755 -32.04 14.81 -10.05
C SER A 755 -32.05 14.16 -11.44
N ARG A 756 -31.42 14.79 -12.46
CA ARG A 756 -31.10 14.21 -13.78
C ARG A 756 -29.89 14.95 -14.36
N HIS A 757 -28.79 14.24 -14.62
CA HIS A 757 -27.61 14.83 -15.24
C HIS A 757 -27.58 14.46 -16.72
N ARG A 758 -27.58 15.49 -17.57
CA ARG A 758 -27.26 15.36 -18.99
C ARG A 758 -25.76 15.52 -19.15
N ILE A 759 -25.13 14.53 -19.76
CA ILE A 759 -23.68 14.46 -19.94
C ILE A 759 -23.40 14.58 -21.44
N GLY A 760 -22.57 15.54 -21.82
CA GLY A 760 -22.06 15.71 -23.16
C GLY A 760 -20.67 15.10 -23.26
N VAL A 761 -20.40 14.39 -24.36
CA VAL A 761 -19.09 13.83 -24.66
C VAL A 761 -18.64 14.38 -26.00
N TYR A 762 -17.42 14.91 -26.04
CA TYR A 762 -16.77 15.36 -27.26
C TYR A 762 -15.54 14.51 -27.53
N LEU A 763 -15.44 14.02 -28.75
CA LEU A 763 -14.29 13.30 -29.27
C LEU A 763 -13.68 14.12 -30.40
N ASP A 764 -12.40 14.46 -30.31
CA ASP A 764 -11.56 14.86 -31.43
C ASP A 764 -10.55 13.74 -31.68
N TRP A 765 -10.96 12.76 -32.50
CA TRP A 765 -10.16 11.57 -32.76
C TRP A 765 -8.80 11.90 -33.41
N PRO A 766 -8.70 12.80 -34.42
CA PRO A 766 -7.41 13.22 -34.97
C PRO A 766 -6.47 13.92 -33.97
N ALA A 767 -7.03 14.74 -33.06
CA ALA A 767 -6.24 15.43 -32.03
C ALA A 767 -5.89 14.55 -30.82
N GLY A 768 -6.56 13.40 -30.69
CA GLY A 768 -6.33 12.51 -29.55
C GLY A 768 -7.04 12.93 -28.27
N THR A 769 -8.17 13.64 -28.40
CA THR A 769 -8.84 14.28 -27.28
C THR A 769 -10.22 13.69 -27.03
N LEU A 770 -10.52 13.32 -25.78
CA LEU A 770 -11.84 12.88 -25.34
C LEU A 770 -12.27 13.66 -24.10
N SER A 771 -13.28 14.50 -24.24
CA SER A 771 -13.74 15.45 -23.21
C SER A 771 -15.15 15.14 -22.73
N PHE A 772 -15.37 15.27 -21.42
CA PHE A 772 -16.66 15.06 -20.77
C PHE A 772 -17.16 16.37 -20.18
N TYR A 773 -18.46 16.63 -20.33
CA TYR A 773 -19.11 17.85 -19.88
C TYR A 773 -20.42 17.54 -19.18
N THR A 774 -20.73 18.30 -18.13
CA THR A 774 -22.10 18.42 -17.63
C THR A 774 -22.84 19.47 -18.45
N VAL A 775 -24.03 19.14 -18.94
CA VAL A 775 -24.88 20.05 -19.74
C VAL A 775 -26.00 20.58 -18.85
N LEU A 776 -26.00 21.88 -18.57
CA LEU A 776 -27.03 22.57 -17.80
C LEU A 776 -27.63 23.70 -18.64
N SER A 777 -28.87 23.48 -19.11
CA SER A 777 -29.57 24.36 -20.06
C SER A 777 -28.74 24.59 -21.33
N GLU A 778 -28.01 25.72 -21.42
CA GLU A 778 -27.17 26.13 -22.56
C GLU A 778 -25.68 26.28 -22.17
N THR A 779 -25.31 25.81 -20.98
CA THR A 779 -23.95 25.91 -20.45
C THR A 779 -23.31 24.54 -20.33
N LEU A 780 -22.06 24.46 -20.76
CA LEU A 780 -21.21 23.29 -20.58
C LEU A 780 -20.25 23.55 -19.42
N THR A 781 -20.30 22.68 -18.43
CA THR A 781 -19.26 22.62 -17.41
C THR A 781 -18.35 21.45 -17.78
N HIS A 782 -17.11 21.77 -18.16
CA HIS A 782 -16.08 20.77 -18.39
C HIS A 782 -15.86 19.95 -17.12
N MET A 783 -15.81 18.63 -17.28
CA MET A 783 -15.57 17.69 -16.18
C MET A 783 -14.14 17.17 -16.25
N TYR A 784 -13.75 16.64 -17.41
CA TYR A 784 -12.42 16.05 -17.60
C TYR A 784 -12.09 15.88 -19.09
N THR A 785 -10.80 15.75 -19.42
CA THR A 785 -10.34 15.42 -20.77
C THR A 785 -9.18 14.44 -20.74
N PHE A 786 -9.33 13.34 -21.47
CA PHE A 786 -8.23 12.46 -21.81
C PHE A 786 -7.49 12.99 -23.02
N HIS A 787 -6.16 12.94 -22.94
CA HIS A 787 -5.26 13.19 -24.06
C HIS A 787 -4.51 11.88 -24.34
N THR A 788 -4.68 11.31 -25.52
CA THR A 788 -4.12 10.01 -25.91
C THR A 788 -4.02 9.89 -27.42
N THR A 789 -3.21 8.96 -27.93
CA THR A 789 -3.18 8.68 -29.37
C THR A 789 -4.10 7.52 -29.69
N PHE A 790 -5.23 7.80 -30.35
CA PHE A 790 -6.14 6.74 -30.80
C PHE A 790 -5.58 6.01 -32.01
N THR A 791 -5.60 4.68 -31.97
CA THR A 791 -5.01 3.80 -33.00
C THR A 791 -6.06 3.06 -33.82
N GLU A 792 -7.29 2.99 -33.32
CA GLU A 792 -8.43 2.32 -33.95
C GLU A 792 -9.71 3.18 -33.82
N PRO A 793 -10.74 2.90 -34.63
CA PRO A 793 -12.05 3.52 -34.45
C PRO A 793 -12.62 3.27 -33.06
N LEU A 794 -13.20 4.30 -32.46
CA LEU A 794 -13.81 4.24 -31.15
C LEU A 794 -15.30 3.98 -31.23
N TYR A 795 -15.80 3.17 -30.30
CA TYR A 795 -17.21 2.87 -30.16
C TYR A 795 -17.70 3.38 -28.80
N PRO A 796 -18.72 4.27 -28.77
CA PRO A 796 -19.37 4.65 -27.52
C PRO A 796 -19.90 3.42 -26.79
N ALA A 797 -19.72 3.38 -25.48
CA ALA A 797 -20.01 2.20 -24.67
C ALA A 797 -20.56 2.58 -23.29
N PHE A 798 -21.45 1.73 -22.77
CA PHE A 798 -22.17 1.97 -21.52
C PHE A 798 -22.18 0.72 -20.65
N GLY A 799 -21.96 0.91 -19.34
CA GLY A 799 -22.08 -0.11 -18.29
C GLY A 799 -23.13 0.28 -17.26
N LEU A 800 -23.87 -0.70 -16.73
CA LEU A 800 -24.95 -0.47 -15.74
C LEU A 800 -24.71 -1.29 -14.46
N GLY A 801 -24.92 -0.66 -13.30
CA GLY A 801 -24.88 -1.33 -12.00
C GLY A 801 -26.06 -2.26 -11.74
N SER A 802 -25.87 -3.28 -10.90
CA SER A 802 -26.88 -4.30 -10.59
C SER A 802 -27.73 -4.00 -9.33
N CYS A 803 -27.35 -2.99 -8.55
CA CYS A 803 -27.87 -2.78 -7.21
C CYS A 803 -29.12 -1.87 -7.17
N ASN A 804 -29.36 -1.05 -8.20
CA ASN A 804 -30.49 -0.13 -8.32
C ASN A 804 -31.07 -0.12 -9.75
N PRO A 805 -32.34 0.30 -9.95
CA PRO A 805 -32.91 0.46 -11.27
C PRO A 805 -32.20 1.59 -12.04
N CYS A 806 -31.28 1.20 -12.94
CA CYS A 806 -30.45 2.12 -13.71
C CYS A 806 -30.82 2.13 -15.19
N SER A 807 -30.69 3.30 -15.83
CA SER A 807 -30.92 3.46 -17.26
C SER A 807 -30.06 4.54 -17.87
N VAL A 808 -29.70 4.36 -19.14
CA VAL A 808 -29.06 5.38 -19.98
C VAL A 808 -29.96 5.65 -21.18
N SER A 809 -30.18 6.93 -21.49
CA SER A 809 -30.93 7.39 -22.67
C SER A 809 -30.04 8.29 -23.53
N LEU A 810 -29.91 7.96 -24.82
CA LEU A 810 -29.20 8.76 -25.80
C LEU A 810 -30.06 9.95 -26.24
N CYS A 811 -29.63 11.16 -25.90
CA CYS A 811 -30.34 12.39 -26.23
C CYS A 811 -30.25 12.71 -27.72
N GLN A 812 -31.26 13.39 -28.24
CA GLN A 812 -31.18 13.99 -29.57
C GLN A 812 -30.60 15.40 -29.39
N VAL A 813 -29.49 15.66 -30.07
CA VAL A 813 -28.81 16.95 -30.04
C VAL A 813 -29.28 17.72 -31.28
N GLU A 814 -30.09 18.76 -31.08
CA GLU A 814 -30.57 19.67 -32.15
C GLU A 814 -29.56 20.76 -32.48
#